data_AF-A0A2M7KVW2-F1
#
_entry.id   AF-A0A2M7KVW2-F1
#
_cell.length_a   1.000
_cell.length_b   1.000
_cell.length_c   1.000
_cell.angle_alpha   90.00
_cell.angle_beta   90.00
_cell.angle_gamma   90.00
#
_symmetry.space_group_name_H-M   'P 1'
#
loop_
_entity.id
_entity.type
_entity.pdbx_description
1 polymer ?
#
loop_
_entity_poly.entity_id
_entity_poly.type
_entity_poly.pdbx_seq_one_letter_code
_entity_poly.pdbx_strand_id
1 'polypeptide(L)'
;MRAPTSLSAASLIVLLVVCGCRNKQPEDDARQGSVGTGRTAEVAVVEGEFTARALPSEAGATRSCSGRVGACLDDAGIPWAALTDSAVEEGKLTGSRTAVFPYNARLSDREVAEIRRFVASGGKLLWFYSLDRRLAPLLGLTIGELRKPTHAGQFSRLGFPAGGPAGLPASVLQNSWHALEVVPAKGTEVIGYWRDAEGRDTKVPAVTVNANGVWFAHVLLGGDLSAKSQMLLALLGHSTPSLWETAVESAVSRACRVSTINTLDELRTRLAETKAEAPNYPEALGELRAADAIRDQAAKLGQERRYQEALSKAREVRHHALAAYELGQPSPASEFRGVWLHTAYGVSNWGWERSIRVLAENGFNAVLPNMCWAGKADYYSDILPVTRKARERGDQLAECAKWARKYGVEVHVWKVCYNLSTAPNSFVGELRRQNRLQRGRNGRELSQKWLCPSNTANIELERDSLLEVVRKYGVAGVHLDYIRYPSAAGCYCDTCREAFEKEIGRRLSTWPDSLDAEPVQSQWQQFRRDQITRLVRAVKQGLLQTKSTAKLSAAVYGYWKGAREGIAQDAKAWVEEGLLDFVCPMNYTDSLAFQTELTTQQAETIYGRVPLYAGIGVRSAQSKFTTPDQLIEQIEAVRRAGADGFALFQYRASLAEDFFAALRKGATAKPAVSPHNAPAFRFRLQGSSPAFDSPTSRVGEPLTATLRPPAGLGTAGSGLVLDSVLLLRLHGTSVTECRRKPPPTSPIVVSVSPAEGWYRFGISGTARTGAGRNTPFLWKSPAVHVAPPAVVDAEEWKDQPPPKGRGLRIGIWQNGFGSTGVFVALRRERDLLPFYIRDADPKTLSQCRAIVIPQPKRPEDFTAEAAERLRKWVARGGGLLLTHDACGYRQCPSLFGGLWQVAGSSRERTVEVAQPHPLTQGIDAAIPFEHSYYDHLKLDLRAPAVAVVVCEPTGPAVVAAAKVGRGKVVGSGLALGRARDDEDAEPGPAEAALTRNAVRWLAAR
;
A
#
# COMPACT_ATOMS: atom_id res chain seq x y z
N MET A 1 -26.44 -38.54 -13.35
CA MET A 1 -26.49 -37.07 -13.17
C MET A 1 -25.60 -36.68 -12.00
N ARG A 2 -24.35 -36.30 -12.29
CA ARG A 2 -23.37 -35.72 -11.35
C ARG A 2 -22.58 -34.67 -12.13
N ALA A 3 -22.56 -33.43 -11.65
CA ALA A 3 -21.75 -32.34 -12.20
C ALA A 3 -20.33 -32.39 -11.62
N PRO A 4 -19.27 -32.12 -12.39
CA PRO A 4 -17.95 -31.88 -11.84
C PRO A 4 -17.64 -30.38 -11.78
N THR A 5 -17.46 -29.88 -10.55
CA THR A 5 -16.71 -28.65 -10.26
C THR A 5 -15.24 -28.98 -10.12
N SER A 6 -14.40 -28.50 -11.05
CA SER A 6 -12.94 -28.47 -10.87
C SER A 6 -12.40 -27.09 -11.25
N LEU A 7 -12.19 -26.25 -10.24
CA LEU A 7 -11.32 -25.08 -10.32
C LEU A 7 -9.87 -25.58 -10.28
N SER A 8 -9.11 -25.34 -11.35
CA SER A 8 -7.73 -25.84 -11.49
C SER A 8 -6.76 -25.10 -10.57
N ALA A 9 -5.99 -25.87 -9.79
CA ALA A 9 -4.99 -25.47 -8.81
C ALA A 9 -3.71 -24.80 -9.37
N ALA A 10 -3.75 -24.16 -10.55
CA ALA A 10 -2.55 -23.64 -11.23
C ALA A 10 -2.13 -22.21 -10.81
N SER A 11 -2.89 -21.54 -9.94
CA SER A 11 -2.57 -20.17 -9.47
C SER A 11 -1.90 -20.10 -8.09
N LEU A 12 -1.65 -21.25 -7.44
CA LEU A 12 -1.15 -21.27 -6.06
C LEU A 12 0.33 -21.70 -5.90
N ILE A 13 1.00 -22.17 -6.96
CA ILE A 13 2.37 -22.71 -6.86
C ILE A 13 3.35 -21.88 -7.72
N VAL A 14 3.49 -20.59 -7.39
CA VAL A 14 4.65 -19.75 -7.78
C VAL A 14 5.12 -18.88 -6.59
N LEU A 15 4.49 -18.98 -5.43
CA LEU A 15 4.66 -18.03 -4.32
C LEU A 15 5.81 -18.34 -3.34
N LEU A 16 6.71 -19.29 -3.62
CA LEU A 16 7.64 -19.81 -2.59
C LEU A 16 9.15 -19.78 -2.91
N VAL A 17 9.63 -19.14 -3.98
CA VAL A 17 11.08 -19.20 -4.33
C VAL A 17 11.78 -17.85 -4.53
N VAL A 18 11.20 -16.70 -4.16
CA VAL A 18 11.91 -15.39 -4.25
C VAL A 18 11.92 -14.57 -2.95
N CYS A 19 11.27 -15.01 -1.87
CA CYS A 19 11.42 -14.39 -0.55
C CYS A 19 12.21 -15.31 0.38
N GLY A 20 13.54 -15.22 0.31
CA GLY A 20 14.46 -15.76 1.31
C GLY A 20 14.47 -14.92 2.58
N CYS A 21 13.34 -14.79 3.26
CA CYS A 21 13.28 -14.42 4.67
C CYS A 21 12.45 -15.50 5.36
N ARG A 22 13.11 -16.34 6.17
CA ARG A 22 12.45 -17.27 7.07
C ARG A 22 11.62 -16.46 8.07
N ASN A 23 10.36 -16.17 7.75
CA ASN A 23 9.37 -15.87 8.77
C ASN A 23 9.21 -17.14 9.60
N LYS A 24 9.76 -17.13 10.82
CA LYS A 24 9.20 -17.93 11.89
C LYS A 24 7.69 -17.71 11.86
N GLN A 25 6.92 -18.79 11.86
CA GLN A 25 5.49 -18.72 12.13
C GLN A 25 5.29 -17.89 13.41
N PRO A 26 4.44 -16.86 13.41
CA PRO A 26 3.79 -16.47 14.65
C PRO A 26 2.68 -17.50 14.87
N GLU A 27 3.02 -18.60 15.54
CA GLU A 27 2.04 -19.23 16.41
C GLU A 27 1.88 -18.30 17.63
N ASP A 28 0.63 -18.08 18.03
CA ASP A 28 0.17 -17.34 19.23
C ASP A 28 0.01 -15.81 19.23
N ASP A 29 -0.29 -15.16 18.09
CA ASP A 29 -0.81 -13.78 18.14
C ASP A 29 -1.92 -13.52 17.11
N ALA A 30 -3.16 -13.92 17.45
CA ALA A 30 -4.36 -13.48 16.72
C ALA A 30 -5.64 -13.64 17.56
N ARG A 31 -6.05 -12.54 18.21
CA ARG A 31 -7.42 -12.03 18.46
C ARG A 31 -7.48 -11.27 19.79
N GLN A 32 -6.69 -10.20 19.91
CA GLN A 32 -7.09 -9.11 20.80
C GLN A 32 -8.17 -8.31 20.07
N GLY A 33 -9.39 -8.28 20.63
CA GLY A 33 -10.42 -7.33 20.22
C GLY A 33 -9.88 -5.91 20.30
N SER A 34 -10.50 -4.97 19.58
CA SER A 34 -10.08 -3.56 19.56
C SER A 34 -10.18 -2.94 20.96
N VAL A 35 -9.14 -3.04 21.78
CA VAL A 35 -9.02 -2.31 23.04
C VAL A 35 -8.22 -1.05 22.77
N GLY A 36 -8.92 -0.04 22.27
CA GLY A 36 -8.52 1.35 22.46
C GLY A 36 -9.19 1.87 23.72
N THR A 37 -8.38 2.40 24.65
CA THR A 37 -8.74 2.94 25.98
C THR A 37 -9.02 1.90 27.06
N GLY A 38 -8.36 2.05 28.22
CA GLY A 38 -8.30 1.08 29.32
C GLY A 38 -9.60 0.88 30.13
N ARG A 39 -10.74 0.68 29.47
CA ARG A 39 -11.97 0.17 30.10
C ARG A 39 -12.06 -1.35 29.92
N THR A 40 -12.33 -2.08 31.00
CA THR A 40 -12.74 -3.49 30.94
C THR A 40 -14.05 -3.63 30.16
N ALA A 41 -14.12 -4.55 29.20
CA ALA A 41 -15.30 -4.72 28.36
C ALA A 41 -16.53 -5.20 29.15
N GLU A 42 -17.65 -4.49 29.03
CA GLU A 42 -18.90 -4.84 29.74
C GLU A 42 -19.51 -6.17 29.25
N VAL A 43 -19.14 -6.63 28.05
CA VAL A 43 -19.61 -7.89 27.46
C VAL A 43 -18.44 -8.87 27.28
N ALA A 44 -18.58 -10.08 27.84
CA ALA A 44 -17.70 -11.20 27.57
C ALA A 44 -18.35 -12.15 26.55
N VAL A 45 -17.61 -12.61 25.55
CA VAL A 45 -18.02 -13.68 24.64
C VAL A 45 -17.18 -14.91 24.97
N VAL A 46 -17.82 -15.95 25.49
CA VAL A 46 -17.14 -17.17 25.95
C VAL A 46 -17.02 -18.16 24.80
N GLU A 47 -15.79 -18.41 24.34
CA GLU A 47 -15.49 -19.42 23.34
C GLU A 47 -15.61 -20.82 23.94
N GLY A 48 -16.39 -21.69 23.30
CA GLY A 48 -16.62 -23.09 23.70
C GLY A 48 -15.40 -23.99 23.51
N GLU A 49 -14.31 -23.68 24.21
CA GLU A 49 -13.07 -24.43 24.31
C GLU A 49 -13.30 -25.88 24.78
N PHE A 50 -14.06 -26.10 25.86
CA PHE A 50 -14.37 -27.43 26.38
C PHE A 50 -15.26 -28.22 25.42
N THR A 51 -16.17 -27.53 24.74
CA THR A 51 -16.98 -28.14 23.67
C THR A 51 -16.10 -28.58 22.50
N ALA A 52 -15.18 -27.73 22.06
CA ALA A 52 -14.24 -28.06 20.98
C ALA A 52 -13.28 -29.20 21.35
N ARG A 53 -12.83 -29.27 22.62
CA ARG A 53 -11.97 -30.35 23.13
C ARG A 53 -12.72 -31.68 23.23
N ALA A 54 -13.95 -31.66 23.76
CA ALA A 54 -14.76 -32.86 23.92
C ALA A 54 -15.36 -33.38 22.61
N LEU A 55 -15.63 -32.48 21.65
CA LEU A 55 -16.21 -32.80 20.34
C LEU A 55 -15.37 -32.14 19.22
N PRO A 56 -14.24 -32.74 18.82
CA PRO A 56 -13.34 -32.15 17.82
C PRO A 56 -14.00 -31.83 16.47
N SER A 57 -15.02 -32.61 16.07
CA SER A 57 -15.80 -32.37 14.85
C SER A 57 -16.58 -31.06 14.88
N GLU A 58 -16.87 -30.52 16.07
CA GLU A 58 -17.64 -29.30 16.28
C GLU A 58 -16.78 -28.06 16.57
N ALA A 59 -15.44 -28.21 16.67
CA ALA A 59 -14.52 -27.12 16.94
C ALA A 59 -14.59 -25.98 15.89
N GLY A 60 -14.92 -26.31 14.64
CA GLY A 60 -15.18 -25.30 13.61
C GLY A 60 -16.46 -24.50 13.85
N ALA A 61 -17.50 -25.16 14.38
CA ALA A 61 -18.79 -24.54 14.67
C ALA A 61 -18.69 -23.59 15.88
N THR A 62 -18.01 -23.99 16.97
CA THR A 62 -17.80 -23.12 18.15
C THR A 62 -17.11 -21.81 17.76
N ARG A 63 -15.98 -21.90 17.05
CA ARG A 63 -15.24 -20.72 16.54
C ARG A 63 -16.07 -19.85 15.61
N SER A 64 -16.87 -20.45 14.73
CA SER A 64 -17.68 -19.69 13.79
C SER A 64 -18.84 -18.96 14.49
N CYS A 65 -19.44 -19.56 15.52
CA CYS A 65 -20.50 -18.92 16.30
C CYS A 65 -19.97 -17.73 17.12
N SER A 66 -18.86 -17.90 17.84
CA SER A 66 -18.23 -16.79 18.58
C SER A 66 -17.80 -15.66 17.65
N GLY A 67 -17.20 -15.98 16.50
CA GLY A 67 -16.82 -14.97 15.51
C GLY A 67 -18.01 -14.19 14.94
N ARG A 68 -19.18 -14.83 14.74
CA ARG A 68 -20.39 -14.14 14.26
C ARG A 68 -20.99 -13.22 15.33
N VAL A 69 -21.04 -13.67 16.58
CA VAL A 69 -21.48 -12.84 17.71
C VAL A 69 -20.56 -11.62 17.83
N GLY A 70 -19.24 -11.82 17.83
CA GLY A 70 -18.25 -10.73 17.84
C GLY A 70 -18.48 -9.73 16.70
N ALA A 71 -18.64 -10.20 15.47
CA ALA A 71 -18.90 -9.33 14.31
C ALA A 71 -20.19 -8.50 14.47
N CYS A 72 -21.25 -9.06 15.07
CA CYS A 72 -22.49 -8.32 15.34
C CYS A 72 -22.31 -7.27 16.46
N LEU A 73 -21.50 -7.58 17.48
CA LEU A 73 -21.17 -6.63 18.56
C LEU A 73 -20.30 -5.48 18.02
N ASP A 74 -19.33 -5.78 17.16
CA ASP A 74 -18.50 -4.78 16.49
C ASP A 74 -19.36 -3.84 15.63
N ASP A 75 -20.29 -4.39 14.84
CA ASP A 75 -21.26 -3.61 14.05
C ASP A 75 -22.14 -2.73 14.96
N ALA A 76 -22.68 -3.31 16.04
CA ALA A 76 -23.46 -2.59 17.05
C ALA A 76 -22.64 -1.55 17.86
N GLY A 77 -21.30 -1.61 17.79
CA GLY A 77 -20.41 -0.71 18.51
C GLY A 77 -20.28 -0.99 19.99
N ILE A 78 -20.51 -2.24 20.39
CA ILE A 78 -20.41 -2.69 21.78
C ILE A 78 -19.01 -3.30 21.99
N PRO A 79 -18.16 -2.72 22.86
CA PRO A 79 -16.88 -3.31 23.23
C PRO A 79 -17.08 -4.66 23.92
N TRP A 80 -16.33 -5.68 23.49
CA TRP A 80 -16.42 -7.03 24.04
C TRP A 80 -15.04 -7.67 24.21
N ALA A 81 -14.95 -8.61 25.15
CA ALA A 81 -13.76 -9.42 25.40
C ALA A 81 -14.02 -10.90 25.05
N ALA A 82 -13.09 -11.54 24.36
CA ALA A 82 -13.10 -12.98 24.19
C ALA A 82 -12.56 -13.65 25.46
N LEU A 83 -13.31 -14.60 26.02
CA LEU A 83 -12.88 -15.45 27.12
C LEU A 83 -12.97 -16.91 26.70
N THR A 84 -12.14 -17.78 27.25
CA THR A 84 -12.28 -19.23 27.12
C THR A 84 -13.05 -19.79 28.30
N ASP A 85 -13.62 -21.00 28.15
CA ASP A 85 -14.24 -21.72 29.27
C ASP A 85 -13.26 -21.87 30.46
N SER A 86 -11.96 -22.11 30.20
CA SER A 86 -10.93 -22.14 31.25
C SER A 86 -10.78 -20.79 31.98
N ALA A 87 -10.84 -19.67 31.27
CA ALA A 87 -10.79 -18.34 31.87
C ALA A 87 -12.03 -18.06 32.75
N VAL A 88 -13.19 -18.65 32.39
CA VAL A 88 -14.38 -18.58 33.24
C VAL A 88 -14.14 -19.31 34.57
N GLU A 89 -13.52 -20.49 34.57
CA GLU A 89 -13.14 -21.21 35.80
C GLU A 89 -12.18 -20.46 36.72
N GLU A 90 -11.38 -19.56 36.15
CA GLU A 90 -10.47 -18.64 36.86
C GLU A 90 -11.18 -17.39 37.40
N GLY A 91 -12.50 -17.28 37.25
CA GLY A 91 -13.30 -16.16 37.74
C GLY A 91 -13.19 -14.89 36.89
N LYS A 92 -12.71 -14.99 35.65
CA LYS A 92 -12.50 -13.82 34.76
C LYS A 92 -13.78 -13.15 34.28
N LEU A 93 -14.96 -13.74 34.54
CA LEU A 93 -16.26 -13.10 34.30
C LEU A 93 -16.52 -11.88 35.20
N THR A 94 -15.83 -11.76 36.34
CA THR A 94 -16.04 -10.69 37.33
C THR A 94 -15.83 -9.27 36.78
N GLY A 95 -15.11 -9.13 35.66
CA GLY A 95 -14.90 -7.84 34.98
C GLY A 95 -15.98 -7.43 33.98
N SER A 96 -16.98 -8.28 33.71
CA SER A 96 -18.04 -8.05 32.73
C SER A 96 -19.41 -7.95 33.40
N ARG A 97 -20.38 -7.33 32.73
CA ARG A 97 -21.78 -7.26 33.18
C ARG A 97 -22.66 -8.29 32.48
N THR A 98 -22.30 -8.64 31.25
CA THR A 98 -22.99 -9.67 30.47
C THR A 98 -22.00 -10.69 29.93
N ALA A 99 -22.36 -11.97 30.00
CA ALA A 99 -21.63 -13.06 29.38
C ALA A 99 -22.47 -13.71 28.28
N VAL A 100 -21.92 -13.79 27.08
CA VAL A 100 -22.53 -14.40 25.90
C VAL A 100 -21.90 -15.75 25.67
N PHE A 101 -22.73 -16.79 25.55
CA PHE A 101 -22.32 -18.18 25.29
C PHE A 101 -22.84 -18.60 23.91
N PRO A 102 -22.04 -18.41 22.83
CA PRO A 102 -22.49 -18.61 21.45
C PRO A 102 -22.69 -20.07 21.07
N TYR A 103 -21.84 -20.97 21.61
CA TYR A 103 -22.00 -22.42 21.50
C TYR A 103 -21.08 -23.15 22.49
N ASN A 104 -21.60 -23.39 23.71
CA ASN A 104 -20.87 -23.99 24.83
C ASN A 104 -21.66 -25.21 25.36
N ALA A 105 -21.70 -26.28 24.58
CA ALA A 105 -22.49 -27.48 24.88
C ALA A 105 -21.91 -28.36 25.99
N ARG A 106 -20.63 -28.19 26.33
CA ARG A 106 -19.91 -28.92 27.36
C ARG A 106 -19.31 -27.93 28.34
N LEU A 107 -19.64 -28.09 29.62
CA LEU A 107 -19.16 -27.28 30.74
C LEU A 107 -18.65 -28.17 31.86
N SER A 108 -17.62 -27.73 32.56
CA SER A 108 -17.15 -28.40 33.78
C SER A 108 -18.02 -28.03 35.00
N ASP A 109 -17.87 -28.76 36.11
CA ASP A 109 -18.53 -28.41 37.37
C ASP A 109 -18.04 -27.07 37.92
N ARG A 110 -16.76 -26.76 37.74
CA ARG A 110 -16.15 -25.52 38.20
C ARG A 110 -16.67 -24.33 37.39
N GLU A 111 -16.76 -24.48 36.08
CA GLU A 111 -17.30 -23.44 35.20
C GLU A 111 -18.77 -23.14 35.54
N VAL A 112 -19.59 -24.17 35.76
CA VAL A 112 -20.98 -24.02 36.19
C VAL A 112 -21.08 -23.28 37.53
N ALA A 113 -20.18 -23.56 38.48
CA ALA A 113 -20.13 -22.86 39.76
C ALA A 113 -19.77 -21.37 39.60
N GLU A 114 -18.80 -21.05 38.75
CA GLU A 114 -18.42 -19.65 38.47
C GLU A 114 -19.53 -18.89 37.72
N ILE A 115 -20.20 -19.51 36.74
CA ILE A 115 -21.35 -18.91 36.06
C ILE A 115 -22.48 -18.59 37.06
N ARG A 116 -22.75 -19.47 38.03
CA ARG A 116 -23.72 -19.21 39.10
C ARG A 116 -23.30 -18.03 39.98
N ARG A 117 -22.03 -17.96 40.36
CA ARG A 117 -21.50 -16.84 41.15
C ARG A 117 -21.61 -15.52 40.39
N PHE A 118 -21.27 -15.54 39.10
CA PHE A 118 -21.43 -14.39 38.21
C PHE A 118 -22.88 -13.89 38.19
N VAL A 119 -23.86 -14.77 37.97
CA VAL A 119 -25.28 -14.38 38.01
C VAL A 119 -25.71 -13.90 39.40
N ALA A 120 -25.26 -14.55 40.47
CA ALA A 120 -25.55 -14.14 41.85
C ALA A 120 -24.98 -12.74 42.18
N SER A 121 -23.86 -12.35 41.57
CA SER A 121 -23.31 -10.99 41.65
C SER A 121 -24.04 -9.95 40.76
N GLY A 122 -25.12 -10.35 40.08
CA GLY A 122 -25.94 -9.49 39.22
C GLY A 122 -25.60 -9.56 37.73
N GLY A 123 -24.64 -10.40 37.34
CA GLY A 123 -24.26 -10.64 35.94
C GLY A 123 -25.41 -11.22 35.11
N LYS A 124 -25.47 -10.86 33.82
CA LYS A 124 -26.50 -11.31 32.89
C LYS A 124 -25.96 -12.33 31.89
N LEU A 125 -26.81 -13.28 31.49
CA LEU A 125 -26.44 -14.30 30.50
C LEU A 125 -27.17 -14.06 29.18
N LEU A 126 -26.46 -14.20 28.06
CA LEU A 126 -27.06 -14.39 26.74
C LEU A 126 -26.61 -15.75 26.20
N TRP A 127 -27.51 -16.73 26.20
CA TRP A 127 -27.18 -18.11 25.91
C TRP A 127 -27.76 -18.56 24.57
N PHE A 128 -26.92 -19.07 23.68
CA PHE A 128 -27.34 -19.66 22.43
C PHE A 128 -27.38 -21.19 22.52
N TYR A 129 -28.49 -21.76 22.08
CA TYR A 129 -28.70 -23.19 21.90
C TYR A 129 -28.52 -24.03 23.18
N SER A 130 -27.61 -24.99 23.16
CA SER A 130 -27.41 -26.07 24.13
C SER A 130 -27.10 -25.51 25.52
N LEU A 131 -28.14 -25.29 26.30
CA LEU A 131 -28.07 -24.87 27.68
C LEU A 131 -27.81 -26.09 28.56
N ASP A 132 -26.88 -26.00 29.49
CA ASP A 132 -26.67 -27.08 30.47
C ASP A 132 -27.89 -27.14 31.42
N ARG A 133 -28.44 -28.34 31.65
CA ARG A 133 -29.61 -28.54 32.54
C ARG A 133 -29.39 -27.97 33.94
N ARG A 134 -28.13 -27.94 34.42
CA ARG A 134 -27.77 -27.34 35.71
C ARG A 134 -28.00 -25.84 35.70
N LEU A 135 -27.76 -25.16 34.58
CA LEU A 135 -27.90 -23.70 34.45
C LEU A 135 -29.30 -23.26 33.99
N ALA A 136 -30.09 -24.17 33.41
CA ALA A 136 -31.44 -23.87 32.91
C ALA A 136 -32.38 -23.14 33.92
N PRO A 137 -32.38 -23.48 35.23
CA PRO A 137 -33.16 -22.74 36.22
C PRO A 137 -32.75 -21.27 36.38
N LEU A 138 -31.49 -20.90 36.10
CA LEU A 138 -31.06 -19.49 36.15
C LEU A 138 -31.79 -18.66 35.10
N LEU A 139 -32.01 -19.22 33.90
CA LEU A 139 -32.76 -18.60 32.81
C LEU A 139 -34.28 -18.91 32.90
N GLY A 140 -34.72 -19.56 33.97
CA GLY A 140 -36.12 -19.90 34.20
C GLY A 140 -36.68 -20.82 33.11
N LEU A 141 -35.89 -21.81 32.69
CA LEU A 141 -36.24 -22.75 31.64
C LEU A 141 -36.14 -24.19 32.14
N THR A 142 -37.06 -25.03 31.66
CA THR A 142 -36.87 -26.48 31.65
C THR A 142 -36.58 -26.91 30.22
N ILE A 143 -35.46 -27.63 30.03
CA ILE A 143 -35.01 -28.07 28.70
C ILE A 143 -35.81 -29.29 28.27
N GLY A 144 -36.51 -29.18 27.15
CA GLY A 144 -37.27 -30.24 26.50
C GLY A 144 -36.45 -31.00 25.45
N GLU A 145 -37.15 -31.60 24.49
CA GLU A 145 -36.53 -32.37 23.41
C GLU A 145 -36.16 -31.50 22.19
N LEU A 146 -35.31 -32.06 21.32
CA LEU A 146 -34.97 -31.43 20.06
C LEU A 146 -36.12 -31.60 19.07
N ARG A 147 -36.71 -30.50 18.63
CA ARG A 147 -37.80 -30.51 17.66
C ARG A 147 -37.27 -30.48 16.23
N LYS A 148 -37.46 -31.59 15.51
CA LYS A 148 -37.19 -31.67 14.07
C LYS A 148 -38.31 -30.98 13.28
N PRO A 149 -38.01 -30.35 12.13
CA PRO A 149 -39.01 -29.71 11.31
C PRO A 149 -39.94 -30.75 10.69
N THR A 150 -41.23 -30.44 10.67
CA THR A 150 -42.31 -31.21 10.03
C THR A 150 -42.45 -30.88 8.54
N HIS A 151 -41.92 -29.74 8.09
CA HIS A 151 -41.87 -29.30 6.70
C HIS A 151 -40.62 -28.42 6.46
N ALA A 152 -40.21 -28.33 5.19
CA ALA A 152 -39.04 -27.52 4.82
C ALA A 152 -39.27 -26.04 5.14
N GLY A 153 -38.28 -25.39 5.74
CA GLY A 153 -38.36 -23.97 6.08
C GLY A 153 -39.19 -23.65 7.32
N GLN A 154 -39.62 -24.65 8.12
CA GLN A 154 -40.40 -24.40 9.35
C GLN A 154 -39.69 -23.44 10.32
N PHE A 155 -38.36 -23.48 10.40
CA PHE A 155 -37.55 -22.62 11.28
C PHE A 155 -36.66 -21.70 10.45
N SER A 156 -37.26 -20.87 9.58
CA SER A 156 -36.52 -20.00 8.64
C SER A 156 -36.31 -18.58 9.16
N ARG A 157 -37.16 -18.11 10.06
CA ARG A 157 -37.13 -16.74 10.59
C ARG A 157 -37.47 -16.72 12.08
N LEU A 158 -36.95 -15.72 12.76
CA LEU A 158 -37.44 -15.30 14.07
C LEU A 158 -38.45 -14.18 13.84
N GLY A 159 -39.63 -14.28 14.43
CA GLY A 159 -40.61 -13.20 14.48
C GLY A 159 -40.74 -12.65 15.89
N PHE A 160 -40.66 -11.34 16.03
CA PHE A 160 -40.79 -10.64 17.31
C PHE A 160 -42.15 -9.91 17.33
N PRO A 161 -43.07 -10.27 18.26
CA PRO A 161 -44.36 -9.60 18.37
C PRO A 161 -44.20 -8.15 18.86
N ALA A 162 -45.20 -7.31 18.58
CA ALA A 162 -45.26 -5.95 19.10
C ALA A 162 -45.35 -5.98 20.64
N GLY A 163 -44.53 -5.17 21.32
CA GLY A 163 -44.47 -5.13 22.79
C GLY A 163 -43.24 -5.82 23.42
N GLY A 164 -42.41 -6.52 22.62
CA GLY A 164 -41.12 -7.03 23.09
C GLY A 164 -40.09 -5.92 23.41
N PRO A 165 -38.89 -6.29 23.88
CA PRO A 165 -37.81 -5.34 24.15
C PRO A 165 -37.62 -4.28 23.06
N ALA A 166 -37.48 -3.02 23.48
CA ALA A 166 -37.30 -1.90 22.58
C ALA A 166 -36.12 -2.15 21.64
N GLY A 167 -36.34 -1.99 20.33
CA GLY A 167 -35.28 -2.00 19.31
C GLY A 167 -35.16 -3.31 18.56
N LEU A 168 -35.92 -4.34 18.96
CA LEU A 168 -36.02 -5.58 18.22
C LEU A 168 -36.55 -5.34 16.80
N PRO A 169 -35.93 -5.95 15.77
CA PRO A 169 -36.50 -5.96 14.43
C PRO A 169 -37.78 -6.80 14.40
N ALA A 170 -38.70 -6.51 13.48
CA ALA A 170 -39.94 -7.29 13.34
C ALA A 170 -39.66 -8.78 13.00
N SER A 171 -38.62 -9.04 12.23
CA SER A 171 -38.13 -10.40 11.97
C SER A 171 -36.64 -10.44 11.64
N VAL A 172 -36.02 -11.60 11.85
CA VAL A 172 -34.62 -11.88 11.52
C VAL A 172 -34.53 -13.19 10.74
N LEU A 173 -33.79 -13.22 9.63
CA LEU A 173 -33.54 -14.46 8.90
C LEU A 173 -32.62 -15.40 9.70
N GLN A 174 -33.08 -16.62 9.93
CA GLN A 174 -32.40 -17.62 10.74
C GLN A 174 -32.81 -19.00 10.22
N ASN A 175 -32.12 -19.51 9.18
CA ASN A 175 -32.43 -20.78 8.53
C ASN A 175 -31.94 -21.99 9.36
N SER A 176 -32.59 -22.23 10.49
CA SER A 176 -32.29 -23.34 11.38
C SER A 176 -32.92 -24.65 10.88
N TRP A 177 -32.24 -25.77 11.09
CA TRP A 177 -32.70 -27.10 10.66
C TRP A 177 -33.36 -27.91 11.80
N HIS A 178 -33.40 -27.36 13.01
CA HIS A 178 -34.14 -27.83 14.18
C HIS A 178 -34.24 -26.69 15.20
N ALA A 179 -35.08 -26.87 16.22
CA ALA A 179 -35.15 -25.97 17.37
C ALA A 179 -35.09 -26.80 18.67
N LEU A 180 -34.40 -26.30 19.69
CA LEU A 180 -34.48 -26.89 21.03
C LEU A 180 -35.78 -26.43 21.69
N GLU A 181 -36.59 -27.36 22.17
CA GLU A 181 -37.82 -27.00 22.90
C GLU A 181 -37.49 -26.66 24.35
N VAL A 182 -38.11 -25.60 24.87
CA VAL A 182 -38.01 -25.23 26.27
C VAL A 182 -39.40 -24.91 26.81
N VAL A 183 -39.59 -25.20 28.09
CA VAL A 183 -40.78 -24.80 28.84
C VAL A 183 -40.39 -23.62 29.75
N PRO A 184 -40.88 -22.40 29.47
CA PRO A 184 -40.65 -21.24 30.33
C PRO A 184 -41.31 -21.42 31.69
N ALA A 185 -40.57 -21.11 32.76
CA ALA A 185 -41.10 -21.05 34.11
C ALA A 185 -41.80 -19.71 34.39
N LYS A 186 -42.49 -19.61 35.54
CA LYS A 186 -43.09 -18.35 36.00
C LYS A 186 -42.01 -17.27 36.15
N GLY A 187 -42.19 -16.13 35.49
CA GLY A 187 -41.21 -15.04 35.46
C GLY A 187 -40.27 -15.06 34.24
N THR A 188 -40.47 -16.00 33.30
CA THR A 188 -39.80 -16.03 31.99
C THR A 188 -40.81 -15.74 30.88
N GLU A 189 -40.50 -14.78 30.01
CA GLU A 189 -41.35 -14.38 28.90
C GLU A 189 -40.78 -14.90 27.56
N VAL A 190 -41.66 -15.35 26.66
CA VAL A 190 -41.30 -15.68 25.27
C VAL A 190 -41.46 -14.43 24.41
N ILE A 191 -40.33 -13.84 24.02
CA ILE A 191 -40.28 -12.58 23.25
C ILE A 191 -40.07 -12.81 21.75
N GLY A 192 -39.81 -14.03 21.31
CA GLY A 192 -39.63 -14.36 19.90
C GLY A 192 -40.09 -15.78 19.57
N TYR A 193 -40.72 -15.93 18.41
CA TYR A 193 -41.26 -17.20 17.92
C TYR A 193 -40.66 -17.56 16.57
N TRP A 194 -40.51 -18.85 16.30
CA TRP A 194 -40.13 -19.33 14.99
C TRP A 194 -41.22 -19.08 13.97
N ARG A 195 -40.81 -18.60 12.80
CA ARG A 195 -41.63 -18.35 11.63
C ARG A 195 -41.11 -19.20 10.48
N ASP A 196 -42.03 -19.74 9.69
CA ASP A 196 -41.66 -20.51 8.51
C ASP A 196 -41.18 -19.62 7.34
N ALA A 197 -40.82 -20.24 6.22
CA ALA A 197 -40.31 -19.54 5.03
C ALA A 197 -41.32 -18.53 4.44
N GLU A 198 -42.62 -18.75 4.65
CA GLU A 198 -43.71 -17.86 4.24
C GLU A 198 -44.06 -16.81 5.31
N GLY A 199 -43.39 -16.83 6.46
CA GLY A 199 -43.60 -15.87 7.56
C GLY A 199 -44.75 -16.23 8.51
N ARG A 200 -45.30 -17.44 8.42
CA ARG A 200 -46.36 -17.92 9.33
C ARG A 200 -45.76 -18.33 10.67
N ASP A 201 -46.46 -18.02 11.76
CA ASP A 201 -46.03 -18.32 13.12
C ASP A 201 -46.19 -19.81 13.44
N THR A 202 -45.10 -20.46 13.83
CA THR A 202 -45.10 -21.89 14.18
C THR A 202 -45.52 -22.16 15.62
N LYS A 203 -45.70 -21.11 16.43
CA LYS A 203 -45.95 -21.18 17.88
C LYS A 203 -44.81 -21.80 18.69
N VAL A 204 -43.66 -22.08 18.07
CA VAL A 204 -42.48 -22.61 18.76
C VAL A 204 -41.67 -21.44 19.32
N PRO A 205 -41.43 -21.37 20.65
CA PRO A 205 -40.55 -20.36 21.24
C PRO A 205 -39.16 -20.40 20.63
N ALA A 206 -38.62 -19.23 20.29
CA ALA A 206 -37.29 -19.08 19.72
C ALA A 206 -36.37 -18.24 20.60
N VAL A 207 -36.92 -17.25 21.31
CA VAL A 207 -36.17 -16.36 22.21
C VAL A 207 -36.98 -16.14 23.48
N THR A 208 -36.34 -16.32 24.64
CA THR A 208 -36.96 -16.09 25.95
C THR A 208 -36.13 -15.11 26.77
N VAL A 209 -36.77 -14.35 27.64
CA VAL A 209 -36.10 -13.43 28.57
C VAL A 209 -36.60 -13.61 30.00
N ASN A 210 -35.70 -13.50 30.96
CA ASN A 210 -36.01 -13.44 32.38
C ASN A 210 -35.07 -12.45 33.10
N ALA A 211 -35.18 -12.34 34.42
CA ALA A 211 -34.37 -11.41 35.21
C ALA A 211 -32.85 -11.65 35.13
N ASN A 212 -32.40 -12.86 34.80
CA ASN A 212 -30.98 -13.23 34.76
C ASN A 212 -30.41 -13.24 33.33
N GLY A 213 -31.24 -13.15 32.29
CA GLY A 213 -30.74 -13.14 30.93
C GLY A 213 -31.72 -13.57 29.85
N VAL A 214 -31.14 -13.84 28.68
CA VAL A 214 -31.83 -14.23 27.46
C VAL A 214 -31.33 -15.60 27.03
N TRP A 215 -32.24 -16.42 26.52
CA TRP A 215 -31.91 -17.67 25.85
C TRP A 215 -32.46 -17.68 24.42
N PHE A 216 -31.69 -18.27 23.52
CA PHE A 216 -32.00 -18.36 22.10
C PHE A 216 -31.97 -19.84 21.66
N ALA A 217 -32.99 -20.30 20.94
CA ALA A 217 -33.25 -21.72 20.68
C ALA A 217 -32.29 -22.47 19.74
N HIS A 218 -31.31 -21.78 19.16
CA HIS A 218 -30.33 -22.31 18.23
C HIS A 218 -29.03 -21.49 18.23
N VAL A 219 -27.97 -21.95 17.57
CA VAL A 219 -26.76 -21.14 17.38
C VAL A 219 -27.03 -20.03 16.36
N LEU A 220 -26.34 -18.89 16.48
CA LEU A 220 -26.48 -17.77 15.55
C LEU A 220 -25.88 -18.13 14.17
N LEU A 221 -26.72 -18.19 13.13
CA LEU A 221 -26.29 -18.60 11.78
C LEU A 221 -25.91 -17.39 10.90
N GLY A 222 -25.29 -17.64 9.75
CA GLY A 222 -24.99 -16.59 8.76
C GLY A 222 -26.23 -16.01 8.05
N GLY A 223 -26.02 -14.96 7.24
CA GLY A 223 -27.08 -14.23 6.54
C GLY A 223 -27.75 -13.16 7.42
N ASP A 224 -28.30 -12.11 6.82
CA ASP A 224 -29.05 -11.05 7.52
C ASP A 224 -28.34 -10.46 8.77
N LEU A 225 -27.04 -10.18 8.62
CA LEU A 225 -26.19 -9.73 9.73
C LEU A 225 -26.68 -8.42 10.35
N SER A 226 -27.19 -7.49 9.54
CA SER A 226 -27.68 -6.19 10.05
C SER A 226 -28.86 -6.36 11.01
N ALA A 227 -29.85 -7.19 10.67
CA ALA A 227 -30.97 -7.48 11.57
C ALA A 227 -30.52 -8.25 12.81
N LYS A 228 -29.49 -9.11 12.70
CA LYS A 228 -28.89 -9.83 13.83
C LYS A 228 -28.13 -8.90 14.77
N SER A 229 -27.35 -7.96 14.26
CA SER A 229 -26.70 -6.92 15.08
C SER A 229 -27.73 -6.09 15.82
N GLN A 230 -28.81 -5.67 15.14
CA GLN A 230 -29.90 -4.93 15.76
C GLN A 230 -30.59 -5.76 16.86
N MET A 231 -30.92 -7.03 16.58
CA MET A 231 -31.52 -7.94 17.56
C MET A 231 -30.61 -8.13 18.77
N LEU A 232 -29.32 -8.39 18.56
CA LEU A 232 -28.35 -8.56 19.64
C LEU A 232 -28.23 -7.31 20.51
N LEU A 233 -28.12 -6.12 19.90
CA LEU A 233 -28.11 -4.86 20.62
C LEU A 233 -29.37 -4.68 21.46
N ALA A 234 -30.55 -4.99 20.90
CA ALA A 234 -31.81 -4.86 21.62
C ALA A 234 -31.92 -5.82 22.83
N LEU A 235 -31.50 -7.06 22.66
CA LEU A 235 -31.51 -8.07 23.73
C LEU A 235 -30.49 -7.74 24.85
N LEU A 236 -29.30 -7.32 24.46
CA LEU A 236 -28.24 -6.92 25.38
C LEU A 236 -28.61 -5.64 26.13
N GLY A 237 -29.12 -4.63 25.42
CA GLY A 237 -29.57 -3.38 26.02
C GLY A 237 -30.81 -3.53 26.90
N HIS A 238 -31.64 -4.54 26.68
CA HIS A 238 -32.72 -4.88 27.61
C HIS A 238 -32.20 -5.46 28.93
N SER A 239 -31.20 -6.34 28.86
CA SER A 239 -30.63 -7.00 30.03
C SER A 239 -29.66 -6.09 30.80
N THR A 240 -28.93 -5.25 30.07
CA THR A 240 -27.89 -4.34 30.56
C THR A 240 -28.07 -2.96 29.91
N PRO A 241 -28.92 -2.08 30.48
CA PRO A 241 -29.30 -0.81 29.86
C PRO A 241 -28.15 0.15 29.51
N SER A 242 -27.02 0.11 30.23
CA SER A 242 -25.82 0.92 29.92
C SER A 242 -25.24 0.65 28.53
N LEU A 243 -25.53 -0.51 27.94
CA LEU A 243 -25.05 -0.86 26.60
C LEU A 243 -25.74 -0.03 25.51
N TRP A 244 -26.95 0.50 25.75
CA TRP A 244 -27.59 1.42 24.81
C TRP A 244 -26.84 2.75 24.71
N GLU A 245 -26.42 3.31 25.85
CA GLU A 245 -25.62 4.55 25.90
C GLU A 245 -24.30 4.32 25.17
N THR A 246 -23.61 3.22 25.48
CA THR A 246 -22.36 2.83 24.80
C THR A 246 -22.54 2.69 23.29
N ALA A 247 -23.61 2.03 22.84
CA ALA A 247 -23.89 1.83 21.42
C ALA A 247 -24.21 3.14 20.70
N VAL A 248 -24.97 4.05 21.33
CA VAL A 248 -25.25 5.39 20.77
C VAL A 248 -23.99 6.24 20.70
N GLU A 249 -23.21 6.32 21.77
CA GLU A 249 -21.93 7.05 21.79
C GLU A 249 -20.98 6.55 20.69
N SER A 250 -20.84 5.23 20.58
CA SER A 250 -20.04 4.57 19.55
C SER A 250 -20.58 4.83 18.14
N ALA A 251 -21.90 4.78 17.94
CA ALA A 251 -22.53 5.06 16.65
C ALA A 251 -22.34 6.52 16.22
N VAL A 252 -22.54 7.49 17.12
CA VAL A 252 -22.34 8.93 16.84
C VAL A 252 -20.87 9.22 16.56
N SER A 253 -19.95 8.66 17.35
CA SER A 253 -18.51 8.82 17.12
C SER A 253 -18.08 8.24 15.76
N ARG A 254 -18.53 7.02 15.42
CA ARG A 254 -18.19 6.36 14.16
C ARG A 254 -18.88 6.99 12.95
N ALA A 255 -20.06 7.58 13.14
CA ALA A 255 -20.78 8.25 12.08
C ALA A 255 -20.01 9.45 11.51
N CYS A 256 -19.17 10.09 12.33
CA CYS A 256 -18.33 11.20 11.90
C CYS A 256 -17.07 10.74 11.14
N ARG A 257 -16.78 9.43 11.10
CA ARG A 257 -15.55 8.90 10.50
C ARG A 257 -15.72 8.58 9.02
N VAL A 258 -14.81 9.11 8.21
CA VAL A 258 -14.74 8.90 6.76
C VAL A 258 -13.28 8.68 6.36
N SER A 259 -12.93 7.50 5.86
CA SER A 259 -11.53 7.10 5.63
C SER A 259 -10.62 7.36 6.84
N THR A 260 -9.52 8.14 6.70
CA THR A 260 -8.65 8.52 7.83
C THR A 260 -9.18 9.69 8.68
N ILE A 261 -10.27 10.33 8.28
CA ILE A 261 -10.88 11.45 9.01
C ILE A 261 -11.72 10.89 10.15
N ASN A 262 -11.44 11.33 11.38
CA ASN A 262 -12.08 10.82 12.59
C ASN A 262 -13.18 11.72 13.13
N THR A 263 -13.18 13.01 12.75
CA THR A 263 -14.11 14.02 13.27
C THR A 263 -14.67 14.92 12.15
N LEU A 264 -15.83 15.55 12.41
CA LEU A 264 -16.41 16.52 11.47
C LEU A 264 -15.57 17.81 11.35
N ASP A 265 -14.76 18.15 12.36
CA ASP A 265 -13.85 19.30 12.30
C ASP A 265 -12.61 19.02 11.45
N GLU A 266 -12.08 17.80 11.51
CA GLU A 266 -11.07 17.33 10.55
C GLU A 266 -11.63 17.33 9.13
N LEU A 267 -12.89 16.88 8.93
CA LEU A 267 -13.56 16.96 7.64
C LEU A 267 -13.70 18.42 7.17
N ARG A 268 -14.09 19.34 8.05
CA ARG A 268 -14.18 20.77 7.76
C ARG A 268 -12.84 21.34 7.29
N THR A 269 -11.77 21.01 7.99
CA THR A 269 -10.41 21.42 7.66
C THR A 269 -10.02 20.89 6.29
N ARG A 270 -10.28 19.60 6.02
CA ARG A 270 -9.99 18.99 4.72
C ARG A 270 -10.79 19.64 3.58
N LEU A 271 -12.07 19.94 3.78
CA LEU A 271 -12.87 20.65 2.77
C LEU A 271 -12.32 22.04 2.50
N ALA A 272 -11.86 22.76 3.53
CA ALA A 272 -11.26 24.07 3.37
C ALA A 272 -9.98 24.03 2.50
N GLU A 273 -9.15 22.98 2.63
CA GLU A 273 -7.96 22.76 1.80
C GLU A 273 -8.31 22.62 0.30
N THR A 274 -9.46 22.02 -0.03
CA THR A 274 -9.85 21.70 -1.41
C THR A 274 -10.82 22.71 -2.02
N LYS A 275 -11.19 23.77 -1.27
CA LYS A 275 -12.20 24.78 -1.65
C LYS A 275 -12.04 25.34 -3.06
N ALA A 276 -10.81 25.61 -3.50
CA ALA A 276 -10.54 26.21 -4.81
C ALA A 276 -10.68 25.21 -5.99
N GLU A 277 -10.56 23.92 -5.71
CA GLU A 277 -10.42 22.86 -6.73
C GLU A 277 -11.64 21.94 -6.81
N ALA A 278 -12.40 21.84 -5.72
CA ALA A 278 -13.60 21.02 -5.63
C ALA A 278 -14.79 21.69 -6.37
N PRO A 279 -15.37 21.05 -7.40
CA PRO A 279 -16.51 21.60 -8.15
C PRO A 279 -17.73 21.89 -7.29
N ASN A 280 -18.01 21.00 -6.34
CA ASN A 280 -19.25 20.96 -5.56
C ASN A 280 -18.98 21.32 -4.09
N TYR A 281 -18.02 22.22 -3.85
CA TYR A 281 -17.66 22.67 -2.50
C TYR A 281 -18.84 23.28 -1.72
N PRO A 282 -19.70 24.14 -2.30
CA PRO A 282 -20.87 24.67 -1.59
C PRO A 282 -21.82 23.58 -1.09
N GLU A 283 -22.10 22.57 -1.92
CA GLU A 283 -22.92 21.42 -1.59
C GLU A 283 -22.25 20.56 -0.51
N ALA A 284 -20.94 20.31 -0.63
CA ALA A 284 -20.16 19.61 0.40
C ALA A 284 -20.25 20.29 1.77
N LEU A 285 -20.18 21.62 1.80
CA LEU A 285 -20.34 22.38 3.04
C LEU A 285 -21.77 22.33 3.58
N GLY A 286 -22.78 22.27 2.70
CA GLY A 286 -24.18 22.05 3.07
C GLY A 286 -24.38 20.69 3.76
N GLU A 287 -23.85 19.62 3.16
CA GLU A 287 -23.87 18.26 3.73
C GLU A 287 -23.14 18.21 5.09
N LEU A 288 -21.99 18.87 5.22
CA LEU A 288 -21.27 18.92 6.49
C LEU A 288 -22.10 19.64 7.59
N ARG A 289 -22.76 20.75 7.26
CA ARG A 289 -23.64 21.46 8.20
C ARG A 289 -24.83 20.60 8.62
N ALA A 290 -25.40 19.83 7.70
CA ALA A 290 -26.46 18.87 8.02
C ALA A 290 -25.95 17.78 8.97
N ALA A 291 -24.75 17.24 8.73
CA ALA A 291 -24.10 16.26 9.60
C ALA A 291 -23.92 16.81 11.03
N ASP A 292 -23.42 18.04 11.20
CA ASP A 292 -23.27 18.68 12.51
C ASP A 292 -24.62 18.82 13.24
N ALA A 293 -25.63 19.37 12.56
CA ALA A 293 -26.94 19.60 13.16
C ALA A 293 -27.61 18.29 13.62
N ILE A 294 -27.49 17.22 12.82
CA ILE A 294 -28.05 15.91 13.12
C ILE A 294 -27.24 15.19 14.21
N ARG A 295 -25.92 15.39 14.27
CA ARG A 295 -25.06 14.83 15.33
C ARG A 295 -25.50 15.32 16.69
N ASP A 296 -25.76 16.62 16.82
CA ASP A 296 -26.20 17.21 18.08
C ASP A 296 -27.61 16.69 18.47
N GLN A 297 -28.48 16.47 17.48
CA GLN A 297 -29.78 15.80 17.71
C GLN A 297 -29.61 14.35 18.18
N ALA A 298 -28.71 13.58 17.56
CA ALA A 298 -28.44 12.18 17.94
C ALA A 298 -27.92 12.09 19.38
N ALA A 299 -26.99 12.98 19.77
CA ALA A 299 -26.47 13.06 21.12
C ALA A 299 -27.58 13.42 22.13
N LYS A 300 -28.43 14.41 21.80
CA LYS A 300 -29.57 14.80 22.64
C LYS A 300 -30.56 13.63 22.84
N LEU A 301 -30.92 12.92 21.77
CA LEU A 301 -31.80 11.75 21.84
C LEU A 301 -31.18 10.62 22.70
N GLY A 302 -29.85 10.47 22.65
CA GLY A 302 -29.11 9.56 23.54
C GLY A 302 -29.28 9.93 25.01
N GLN A 303 -29.13 11.22 25.34
CA GLN A 303 -29.34 11.75 26.71
C GLN A 303 -30.80 11.61 27.17
N GLU A 304 -31.76 11.77 26.25
CA GLU A 304 -33.20 11.53 26.48
C GLU A 304 -33.55 10.03 26.56
N ARG A 305 -32.57 9.12 26.43
CA ARG A 305 -32.74 7.65 26.41
C ARG A 305 -33.61 7.13 25.26
N ARG A 306 -33.73 7.91 24.18
CA ARG A 306 -34.43 7.56 22.92
C ARG A 306 -33.45 6.91 21.95
N TYR A 307 -32.88 5.79 22.37
CA TYR A 307 -31.69 5.22 21.74
C TYR A 307 -31.87 4.80 20.27
N GLN A 308 -33.03 4.25 19.89
CA GLN A 308 -33.27 3.87 18.49
C GLN A 308 -33.29 5.07 17.55
N GLU A 309 -33.92 6.16 17.98
CA GLU A 309 -33.96 7.40 17.22
C GLU A 309 -32.55 8.02 17.13
N ALA A 310 -31.79 7.96 18.23
CA ALA A 310 -30.39 8.38 18.23
C ALA A 310 -29.52 7.56 17.25
N LEU A 311 -29.69 6.22 17.20
CA LEU A 311 -28.98 5.36 16.25
C LEU A 311 -29.39 5.63 14.80
N SER A 312 -30.67 5.92 14.54
CA SER A 312 -31.14 6.35 13.21
C SER A 312 -30.47 7.66 12.81
N LYS A 313 -30.46 8.65 13.71
CA LYS A 313 -29.81 9.93 13.47
C LYS A 313 -28.31 9.79 13.27
N ALA A 314 -27.63 8.89 13.99
CA ALA A 314 -26.22 8.59 13.74
C ALA A 314 -25.97 8.03 12.32
N ARG A 315 -26.86 7.21 11.78
CA ARG A 315 -26.76 6.76 10.37
C ARG A 315 -26.95 7.92 9.38
N GLU A 316 -27.87 8.84 9.68
CA GLU A 316 -28.04 10.07 8.89
C GLU A 316 -26.77 10.95 8.94
N VAL A 317 -26.15 11.13 10.12
CA VAL A 317 -24.85 11.81 10.24
C VAL A 317 -23.81 11.18 9.33
N ARG A 318 -23.70 9.84 9.35
CA ARG A 318 -22.75 9.12 8.49
C ARG A 318 -23.01 9.36 7.01
N HIS A 319 -24.27 9.35 6.60
CA HIS A 319 -24.67 9.61 5.22
C HIS A 319 -24.21 11.01 4.78
N HIS A 320 -24.52 12.03 5.57
CA HIS A 320 -24.15 13.42 5.28
C HIS A 320 -22.63 13.65 5.35
N ALA A 321 -21.92 13.07 6.32
CA ALA A 321 -20.46 13.16 6.43
C ALA A 321 -19.77 12.54 5.20
N LEU A 322 -20.21 11.36 4.77
CA LEU A 322 -19.69 10.72 3.56
C LEU A 322 -20.00 11.53 2.30
N ALA A 323 -21.23 12.05 2.17
CA ALA A 323 -21.61 12.89 1.04
C ALA A 323 -20.78 14.18 0.97
N ALA A 324 -20.56 14.84 2.12
CA ALA A 324 -19.70 16.01 2.23
C ALA A 324 -18.26 15.69 1.77
N TYR A 325 -17.71 14.57 2.23
CA TYR A 325 -16.39 14.11 1.80
C TYR A 325 -16.34 13.85 0.28
N GLU A 326 -17.32 13.12 -0.28
CA GLU A 326 -17.36 12.79 -1.71
C GLU A 326 -17.49 14.03 -2.61
N LEU A 327 -18.35 15.00 -2.25
CA LEU A 327 -18.56 16.24 -3.00
C LEU A 327 -17.38 17.21 -2.90
N GLY A 328 -16.66 17.16 -1.77
CA GLY A 328 -15.54 18.03 -1.45
C GLY A 328 -14.22 17.70 -2.16
N GLN A 329 -14.21 16.71 -3.05
CA GLN A 329 -12.99 16.25 -3.71
C GLN A 329 -12.63 17.11 -4.93
N PRO A 330 -11.34 17.43 -5.13
CA PRO A 330 -10.84 18.05 -6.35
C PRO A 330 -11.15 17.23 -7.61
N SER A 331 -11.44 17.91 -8.73
CA SER A 331 -11.55 17.28 -10.05
C SER A 331 -10.68 18.02 -11.09
N PRO A 332 -9.40 17.66 -11.21
CA PRO A 332 -8.47 18.31 -12.14
C PRO A 332 -8.92 18.18 -13.61
N ALA A 333 -8.68 19.23 -14.41
CA ALA A 333 -9.02 19.23 -15.85
C ALA A 333 -7.98 18.48 -16.72
N SER A 334 -6.77 18.27 -16.21
CA SER A 334 -5.69 17.55 -16.88
C SER A 334 -5.26 16.38 -16.02
N GLU A 335 -5.85 15.21 -16.28
CA GLU A 335 -5.67 14.00 -15.49
C GLU A 335 -6.01 12.76 -16.33
N PHE A 336 -5.17 11.73 -16.24
CA PHE A 336 -5.52 10.42 -16.79
C PHE A 336 -6.43 9.67 -15.81
N ARG A 337 -7.58 9.23 -16.28
CA ARG A 337 -8.57 8.47 -15.51
C ARG A 337 -8.88 7.21 -16.27
N GLY A 338 -8.01 6.22 -16.09
CA GLY A 338 -8.03 4.96 -16.80
C GLY A 338 -8.67 3.83 -16.00
N VAL A 339 -9.10 2.80 -16.72
CA VAL A 339 -9.44 1.50 -16.12
C VAL A 339 -8.82 0.36 -16.91
N TRP A 340 -8.24 -0.62 -16.22
CA TRP A 340 -7.81 -1.86 -16.84
C TRP A 340 -8.96 -2.87 -16.90
N LEU A 341 -9.23 -3.40 -18.09
CA LEU A 341 -10.26 -4.41 -18.33
C LEU A 341 -9.61 -5.68 -18.88
N HIS A 342 -9.54 -6.73 -18.06
CA HIS A 342 -8.85 -7.98 -18.42
C HIS A 342 -9.57 -8.80 -19.51
N THR A 343 -10.81 -8.45 -19.87
CA THR A 343 -11.60 -9.18 -20.86
C THR A 343 -11.77 -8.35 -22.14
N ALA A 344 -11.73 -9.01 -23.30
CA ALA A 344 -11.92 -8.37 -24.60
C ALA A 344 -13.40 -8.10 -24.96
N TYR A 345 -14.34 -8.30 -24.04
CA TYR A 345 -15.79 -8.38 -24.37
C TYR A 345 -16.65 -7.35 -23.62
N GLY A 346 -16.04 -6.31 -23.05
CA GLY A 346 -16.72 -5.41 -22.12
C GLY A 346 -16.96 -6.04 -20.74
N VAL A 347 -17.62 -5.29 -19.87
CA VAL A 347 -17.95 -5.69 -18.49
C VAL A 347 -19.10 -6.70 -18.50
N SER A 348 -18.88 -7.90 -17.95
CA SER A 348 -19.93 -8.92 -17.75
C SER A 348 -20.79 -9.16 -19.00
N ASN A 349 -22.11 -8.94 -18.94
CA ASN A 349 -23.06 -9.03 -20.04
C ASN A 349 -23.40 -7.66 -20.67
N TRP A 350 -22.65 -6.60 -20.35
CA TRP A 350 -22.94 -5.24 -20.82
C TRP A 350 -22.57 -4.99 -22.29
N GLY A 351 -21.62 -5.76 -22.82
CA GLY A 351 -21.00 -5.45 -24.12
C GLY A 351 -20.23 -4.13 -24.11
N TRP A 352 -19.66 -3.76 -25.26
CA TRP A 352 -18.78 -2.58 -25.35
C TRP A 352 -19.52 -1.25 -25.22
N GLU A 353 -20.71 -1.08 -25.81
CA GLU A 353 -21.43 0.18 -25.75
C GLU A 353 -21.67 0.65 -24.30
N ARG A 354 -22.33 -0.19 -23.48
CA ARG A 354 -22.62 0.16 -22.09
C ARG A 354 -21.34 0.28 -21.27
N SER A 355 -20.33 -0.56 -21.51
CA SER A 355 -19.05 -0.47 -20.79
C SER A 355 -18.36 0.87 -21.01
N ILE A 356 -18.28 1.34 -22.25
CA ILE A 356 -17.66 2.64 -22.55
C ILE A 356 -18.54 3.80 -22.09
N ARG A 357 -19.86 3.73 -22.31
CA ARG A 357 -20.79 4.79 -21.89
C ARG A 357 -20.71 5.04 -20.39
N VAL A 358 -20.71 3.98 -19.58
CA VAL A 358 -20.60 4.09 -18.12
C VAL A 358 -19.28 4.75 -17.70
N LEU A 359 -18.16 4.47 -18.38
CA LEU A 359 -16.90 5.17 -18.11
C LEU A 359 -17.03 6.68 -18.39
N ALA A 360 -17.52 7.04 -19.57
CA ALA A 360 -17.66 8.44 -19.98
C ALA A 360 -18.62 9.23 -19.07
N GLU A 361 -19.78 8.67 -18.74
CA GLU A 361 -20.77 9.28 -17.83
C GLU A 361 -20.21 9.53 -16.42
N ASN A 362 -19.23 8.72 -16.00
CA ASN A 362 -18.55 8.81 -14.70
C ASN A 362 -17.17 9.48 -14.77
N GLY A 363 -16.89 10.23 -15.84
CA GLY A 363 -15.70 11.10 -15.91
C GLY A 363 -14.37 10.38 -16.16
N PHE A 364 -14.38 9.10 -16.54
CA PHE A 364 -13.21 8.36 -17.00
C PHE A 364 -12.95 8.65 -18.49
N ASN A 365 -11.69 8.82 -18.87
CA ASN A 365 -11.28 9.22 -20.22
C ASN A 365 -10.47 8.15 -20.95
N ALA A 366 -10.15 7.02 -20.31
CA ALA A 366 -9.40 5.94 -20.96
C ALA A 366 -9.83 4.54 -20.49
N VAL A 367 -9.73 3.58 -21.40
CA VAL A 367 -9.82 2.14 -21.12
C VAL A 367 -8.58 1.45 -21.64
N LEU A 368 -8.04 0.51 -20.84
CA LEU A 368 -6.93 -0.35 -21.19
C LEU A 368 -7.41 -1.81 -21.30
N PRO A 369 -8.05 -2.20 -22.42
CA PRO A 369 -8.65 -3.52 -22.54
C PRO A 369 -7.65 -4.55 -23.05
N ASN A 370 -7.61 -5.73 -22.40
CA ASN A 370 -6.81 -6.86 -22.87
C ASN A 370 -7.42 -7.43 -24.15
N MET A 371 -6.78 -7.17 -25.29
CA MET A 371 -7.28 -7.61 -26.61
C MET A 371 -6.42 -8.71 -27.23
N CYS A 372 -5.17 -8.87 -26.79
CA CYS A 372 -4.29 -9.91 -27.30
C CYS A 372 -3.22 -10.33 -26.30
N TRP A 373 -2.73 -11.54 -26.52
CA TRP A 373 -1.62 -12.15 -25.79
C TRP A 373 -0.51 -12.47 -26.79
N ALA A 374 0.60 -13.05 -26.34
CA ALA A 374 1.70 -13.46 -27.22
C ALA A 374 1.27 -14.46 -28.32
N GLY A 375 0.22 -15.25 -28.09
CA GLY A 375 -0.21 -16.32 -29.01
C GLY A 375 -1.70 -16.38 -29.31
N LYS A 376 -2.44 -15.29 -29.08
CA LYS A 376 -3.84 -15.17 -29.50
C LYS A 376 -4.30 -13.72 -29.62
N ALA A 377 -5.33 -13.49 -30.42
CA ALA A 377 -6.04 -12.22 -30.51
C ALA A 377 -7.56 -12.42 -30.41
N ASP A 378 -8.23 -11.53 -29.67
CA ASP A 378 -9.70 -11.45 -29.59
C ASP A 378 -10.27 -10.42 -30.60
N TYR A 379 -9.51 -10.12 -31.65
CA TYR A 379 -9.85 -9.33 -32.85
C TYR A 379 -9.37 -10.08 -34.11
N TYR A 380 -9.74 -9.60 -35.31
CA TYR A 380 -9.31 -10.24 -36.57
C TYR A 380 -7.86 -9.88 -36.92
N SER A 381 -6.95 -10.67 -36.36
CA SER A 381 -5.49 -10.59 -36.58
C SER A 381 -5.04 -11.46 -37.75
N ASP A 382 -4.14 -10.92 -38.56
CA ASP A 382 -3.39 -11.64 -39.61
C ASP A 382 -2.08 -12.24 -39.05
N ILE A 383 -1.68 -11.81 -37.85
CA ILE A 383 -0.40 -12.17 -37.21
C ILE A 383 -0.60 -13.26 -36.14
N LEU A 384 -1.65 -13.13 -35.33
CA LEU A 384 -1.92 -14.01 -34.19
C LEU A 384 -3.13 -14.91 -34.45
N PRO A 385 -3.16 -16.13 -33.86
CA PRO A 385 -4.35 -16.96 -33.89
C PRO A 385 -5.58 -16.24 -33.32
N VAL A 386 -6.60 -16.05 -34.15
CA VAL A 386 -7.89 -15.48 -33.73
C VAL A 386 -8.65 -16.50 -32.87
N THR A 387 -9.13 -16.09 -31.70
CA THR A 387 -9.88 -16.97 -30.80
C THR A 387 -11.19 -17.42 -31.44
N ARG A 388 -11.66 -18.62 -31.08
CA ARG A 388 -12.99 -19.12 -31.49
C ARG A 388 -14.09 -18.11 -31.13
N LYS A 389 -14.01 -17.55 -29.92
CA LYS A 389 -15.02 -16.61 -29.41
C LYS A 389 -15.06 -15.30 -30.21
N ALA A 390 -13.92 -14.79 -30.70
CA ALA A 390 -13.91 -13.63 -31.61
C ALA A 390 -14.47 -13.97 -32.99
N ARG A 391 -14.24 -15.19 -33.51
CA ARG A 391 -14.89 -15.65 -34.77
C ARG A 391 -16.41 -15.71 -34.64
N GLU A 392 -16.91 -16.18 -33.49
CA GLU A 392 -18.35 -16.30 -33.21
C GLU A 392 -19.02 -14.96 -32.89
N ARG A 393 -18.33 -14.05 -32.18
CA ARG A 393 -18.91 -12.80 -31.67
C ARG A 393 -18.51 -11.54 -32.43
N GLY A 394 -17.73 -11.68 -33.50
CA GLY A 394 -17.21 -10.56 -34.28
C GLY A 394 -15.96 -9.94 -33.70
N ASP A 395 -15.40 -8.98 -34.44
CA ASP A 395 -14.20 -8.24 -34.07
C ASP A 395 -14.44 -7.34 -32.84
N GLN A 396 -13.89 -7.75 -31.69
CA GLN A 396 -14.15 -7.03 -30.45
C GLN A 396 -13.38 -5.71 -30.33
N LEU A 397 -12.22 -5.59 -30.98
CA LEU A 397 -11.45 -4.35 -30.93
C LEU A 397 -12.12 -3.28 -31.82
N ALA A 398 -12.65 -3.66 -32.97
CA ALA A 398 -13.46 -2.77 -33.81
C ALA A 398 -14.67 -2.21 -33.06
N GLU A 399 -15.41 -3.06 -32.35
CA GLU A 399 -16.56 -2.64 -31.54
C GLU A 399 -16.14 -1.74 -30.36
N CYS A 400 -15.09 -2.09 -29.63
CA CYS A 400 -14.54 -1.24 -28.56
C CYS A 400 -14.16 0.15 -29.10
N ALA A 401 -13.38 0.21 -30.17
CA ALA A 401 -12.91 1.46 -30.76
C ALA A 401 -14.06 2.33 -31.30
N LYS A 402 -15.11 1.71 -31.88
CA LYS A 402 -16.32 2.40 -32.35
C LYS A 402 -17.02 3.14 -31.21
N TRP A 403 -17.29 2.46 -30.10
CA TRP A 403 -17.98 3.07 -28.95
C TRP A 403 -17.10 4.06 -28.22
N ALA A 404 -15.81 3.76 -28.08
CA ALA A 404 -14.82 4.67 -27.51
C ALA A 404 -14.75 6.00 -28.28
N ARG A 405 -14.74 5.98 -29.62
CA ARG A 405 -14.86 7.20 -30.44
C ARG A 405 -16.16 7.96 -30.23
N LYS A 406 -17.30 7.26 -30.12
CA LYS A 406 -18.62 7.89 -29.88
C LYS A 406 -18.64 8.67 -28.56
N TYR A 407 -18.06 8.10 -27.51
CA TYR A 407 -18.12 8.65 -26.15
C TYR A 407 -16.87 9.45 -25.75
N GLY A 408 -15.85 9.54 -26.61
CA GLY A 408 -14.63 10.30 -26.32
C GLY A 408 -13.71 9.64 -25.28
N VAL A 409 -13.69 8.31 -25.23
CA VAL A 409 -12.81 7.52 -24.37
C VAL A 409 -11.62 7.02 -25.19
N GLU A 410 -10.41 7.12 -24.66
CA GLU A 410 -9.21 6.59 -25.28
C GLU A 410 -9.15 5.06 -25.14
N VAL A 411 -8.77 4.37 -26.21
CA VAL A 411 -8.45 2.94 -26.18
C VAL A 411 -6.95 2.75 -26.24
N HIS A 412 -6.36 2.24 -25.16
CA HIS A 412 -4.96 1.83 -25.08
C HIS A 412 -4.90 0.31 -25.04
N VAL A 413 -4.63 -0.33 -26.18
CA VAL A 413 -4.77 -1.78 -26.31
C VAL A 413 -3.74 -2.50 -25.45
N TRP A 414 -4.22 -3.20 -24.42
CA TRP A 414 -3.38 -4.01 -23.54
C TRP A 414 -3.04 -5.33 -24.23
N LYS A 415 -1.74 -5.57 -24.35
CA LYS A 415 -1.15 -6.84 -24.77
C LYS A 415 -0.39 -7.50 -23.63
N VAL A 416 -0.65 -8.78 -23.39
CA VAL A 416 0.19 -9.62 -22.53
C VAL A 416 1.35 -10.17 -23.35
N CYS A 417 2.54 -9.61 -23.17
CA CYS A 417 3.76 -9.96 -23.89
C CYS A 417 4.34 -11.29 -23.41
N TYR A 418 4.95 -12.03 -24.34
CA TYR A 418 5.69 -13.30 -24.20
C TYR A 418 4.93 -14.51 -23.61
N ASN A 419 3.86 -14.31 -22.85
CA ASN A 419 3.13 -15.34 -22.14
C ASN A 419 2.11 -16.06 -23.07
N LEU A 420 2.22 -17.38 -23.20
CA LEU A 420 1.37 -18.21 -24.07
C LEU A 420 0.33 -19.02 -23.30
N SER A 421 0.06 -18.71 -22.02
CA SER A 421 -0.84 -19.51 -21.16
C SER A 421 -2.25 -19.72 -21.74
N THR A 422 -2.68 -18.83 -22.63
CA THR A 422 -4.01 -18.86 -23.26
C THR A 422 -3.98 -19.15 -24.76
N ALA A 423 -2.81 -19.46 -25.33
CA ALA A 423 -2.64 -19.73 -26.75
C ALA A 423 -3.13 -21.15 -27.14
N PRO A 424 -3.58 -21.36 -28.39
CA PRO A 424 -3.93 -22.70 -28.88
C PRO A 424 -2.73 -23.66 -28.81
N ASN A 425 -2.97 -24.91 -28.40
CA ASN A 425 -1.91 -25.92 -28.28
C ASN A 425 -1.18 -26.18 -29.61
N SER A 426 -1.87 -26.08 -30.75
CA SER A 426 -1.26 -26.22 -32.08
C SER A 426 -0.22 -25.13 -32.36
N PHE A 427 -0.55 -23.88 -32.01
CA PHE A 427 0.37 -22.73 -32.15
C PHE A 427 1.58 -22.87 -31.23
N VAL A 428 1.36 -23.25 -29.97
CA VAL A 428 2.47 -23.53 -29.03
C VAL A 428 3.33 -24.69 -29.53
N GLY A 429 2.73 -25.72 -30.13
CA GLY A 429 3.43 -26.86 -30.74
C GLY A 429 4.36 -26.45 -31.89
N GLU A 430 3.92 -25.52 -32.74
CA GLU A 430 4.75 -24.97 -33.81
C GLU A 430 5.93 -24.15 -33.26
N LEU A 431 5.68 -23.25 -32.32
CA LEU A 431 6.73 -22.47 -31.66
C LEU A 431 7.78 -23.36 -30.98
N ARG A 432 7.35 -24.51 -30.42
CA ARG A 432 8.25 -25.50 -29.82
C ARG A 432 9.15 -26.15 -30.88
N ARG A 433 8.60 -26.59 -32.02
CA ARG A 433 9.39 -27.15 -33.13
C ARG A 433 10.42 -26.16 -33.66
N GLN A 434 10.11 -24.87 -33.61
CA GLN A 434 11.00 -23.78 -34.02
C GLN A 434 12.00 -23.34 -32.93
N ASN A 435 12.05 -24.01 -31.77
CA ASN A 435 12.90 -23.63 -30.62
C ASN A 435 12.69 -22.18 -30.11
N ARG A 436 11.44 -21.69 -30.16
CA ARG A 436 11.09 -20.30 -29.80
C ARG A 436 10.67 -20.13 -28.34
N LEU A 437 10.65 -21.19 -27.53
CA LEU A 437 10.15 -21.18 -26.16
C LEU A 437 11.29 -21.08 -25.12
N GLN A 438 10.97 -20.54 -23.94
CA GLN A 438 11.93 -20.43 -22.85
C GLN A 438 12.30 -21.78 -22.25
N ARG A 439 13.57 -21.94 -21.91
CA ARG A 439 14.11 -23.09 -21.19
C ARG A 439 14.70 -22.67 -19.84
N GLY A 440 14.59 -23.53 -18.83
CA GLY A 440 15.23 -23.35 -17.55
C GLY A 440 16.70 -23.76 -17.57
N ARG A 441 17.39 -23.58 -16.44
CA ARG A 441 18.82 -23.94 -16.30
C ARG A 441 19.11 -25.42 -16.56
N ASN A 442 18.13 -26.30 -16.34
CA ASN A 442 18.22 -27.74 -16.63
C ASN A 442 18.04 -28.10 -18.11
N GLY A 443 17.96 -27.10 -19.00
CA GLY A 443 17.77 -27.28 -20.44
C GLY A 443 16.34 -27.69 -20.86
N ARG A 444 15.42 -27.90 -19.91
CA ARG A 444 14.02 -28.24 -20.18
C ARG A 444 13.19 -26.99 -20.41
N GLU A 445 12.16 -27.12 -21.24
CA GLU A 445 11.14 -26.07 -21.43
C GLU A 445 10.47 -25.71 -20.10
N LEU A 446 10.26 -24.42 -19.85
CA LEU A 446 9.53 -23.96 -18.68
C LEU A 446 8.04 -24.34 -18.76
N SER A 447 7.47 -24.82 -17.65
CA SER A 447 6.06 -25.22 -17.59
C SER A 447 5.09 -24.08 -17.89
N GLN A 448 5.49 -22.83 -17.64
CA GLN A 448 4.64 -21.66 -17.84
C GLN A 448 4.41 -21.30 -19.32
N LYS A 449 5.09 -21.94 -20.29
CA LYS A 449 4.99 -21.70 -21.75
C LYS A 449 5.18 -20.23 -22.14
N TRP A 450 6.43 -19.77 -22.22
CA TRP A 450 6.77 -18.38 -22.59
C TRP A 450 7.65 -18.34 -23.83
N LEU A 451 7.52 -17.28 -24.64
CA LEU A 451 8.42 -16.97 -25.74
C LEU A 451 9.81 -16.55 -25.22
N CYS A 452 10.86 -17.02 -25.89
CA CYS A 452 12.23 -16.56 -25.64
C CYS A 452 12.42 -15.12 -26.15
N PRO A 453 12.81 -14.16 -25.31
CA PRO A 453 13.00 -12.76 -25.72
C PRO A 453 14.27 -12.52 -26.54
N SER A 454 15.25 -13.43 -26.51
CA SER A 454 16.45 -13.34 -27.37
C SER A 454 16.20 -13.76 -28.81
N ASN A 455 15.09 -14.46 -29.09
CA ASN A 455 14.77 -14.94 -30.43
C ASN A 455 14.15 -13.81 -31.28
N THR A 456 14.80 -13.44 -32.38
CA THR A 456 14.38 -12.33 -33.24
C THR A 456 12.97 -12.51 -33.80
N ALA A 457 12.57 -13.73 -34.20
CA ALA A 457 11.22 -13.99 -34.72
C ALA A 457 10.13 -13.77 -33.66
N ASN A 458 10.47 -13.91 -32.36
CA ASN A 458 9.54 -13.57 -31.28
C ASN A 458 9.42 -12.06 -31.09
N ILE A 459 10.52 -11.32 -31.17
CA ILE A 459 10.50 -9.85 -31.13
C ILE A 459 9.65 -9.30 -32.28
N GLU A 460 9.80 -9.84 -33.49
CA GLU A 460 9.01 -9.47 -34.66
C GLU A 460 7.53 -9.80 -34.48
N LEU A 461 7.19 -11.02 -34.01
CA LEU A 461 5.81 -11.41 -33.71
C LEU A 461 5.14 -10.45 -32.72
N GLU A 462 5.82 -10.16 -31.61
CA GLU A 462 5.34 -9.24 -30.57
C GLU A 462 5.14 -7.83 -31.14
N ARG A 463 6.16 -7.27 -31.82
CA ARG A 463 6.12 -5.95 -32.45
C ARG A 463 5.00 -5.86 -33.49
N ASP A 464 4.94 -6.78 -34.43
CA ASP A 464 4.06 -6.68 -35.59
C ASP A 464 2.59 -6.83 -35.21
N SER A 465 2.28 -7.64 -34.20
CA SER A 465 0.93 -7.72 -33.64
C SER A 465 0.46 -6.42 -32.97
N LEU A 466 1.37 -5.63 -32.37
CA LEU A 466 1.06 -4.32 -31.81
C LEU A 466 0.91 -3.26 -32.90
N LEU A 467 1.76 -3.29 -33.92
CA LEU A 467 1.66 -2.36 -35.06
C LEU A 467 0.42 -2.64 -35.92
N GLU A 468 0.01 -3.91 -36.06
CA GLU A 468 -1.26 -4.28 -36.70
C GLU A 468 -2.45 -3.58 -36.03
N VAL A 469 -2.52 -3.63 -34.70
CA VAL A 469 -3.57 -2.97 -33.92
C VAL A 469 -3.67 -1.48 -34.25
N VAL A 470 -2.53 -0.78 -34.29
CA VAL A 470 -2.50 0.66 -34.58
C VAL A 470 -2.95 0.95 -36.01
N ARG A 471 -2.47 0.17 -36.98
CA ARG A 471 -2.79 0.35 -38.41
C ARG A 471 -4.26 0.09 -38.73
N LYS A 472 -4.88 -0.92 -38.08
CA LYS A 472 -6.25 -1.36 -38.41
C LYS A 472 -7.35 -0.58 -37.68
N TYR A 473 -7.13 -0.13 -36.44
CA TYR A 473 -8.24 0.28 -35.57
C TYR A 473 -8.25 1.75 -35.13
N GLY A 474 -7.18 2.52 -35.40
CA GLY A 474 -7.11 3.93 -35.02
C GLY A 474 -7.21 4.15 -33.51
N VAL A 475 -6.53 3.30 -32.73
CA VAL A 475 -6.51 3.36 -31.25
C VAL A 475 -5.63 4.50 -30.73
N ALA A 476 -5.88 4.94 -29.49
CA ALA A 476 -5.10 6.00 -28.85
C ALA A 476 -3.69 5.55 -28.48
N GLY A 477 -3.49 4.24 -28.27
CA GLY A 477 -2.18 3.69 -27.97
C GLY A 477 -2.17 2.18 -27.84
N VAL A 478 -0.98 1.65 -27.58
CA VAL A 478 -0.74 0.28 -27.16
C VAL A 478 -0.08 0.25 -25.79
N HIS A 479 -0.47 -0.73 -24.98
CA HIS A 479 -0.10 -0.85 -23.58
C HIS A 479 0.53 -2.21 -23.33
N LEU A 480 1.83 -2.22 -23.04
CA LEU A 480 2.61 -3.43 -22.80
C LEU A 480 2.41 -3.93 -21.38
N ASP A 481 2.07 -5.19 -21.21
CA ASP A 481 2.02 -5.86 -19.92
C ASP A 481 2.78 -7.18 -20.02
N TYR A 482 3.23 -7.73 -18.89
CA TYR A 482 4.11 -8.92 -18.85
C TYR A 482 5.39 -8.77 -19.71
N ILE A 483 5.78 -7.53 -20.03
CA ILE A 483 7.03 -7.18 -20.74
C ILE A 483 8.24 -7.41 -19.82
N ARG A 484 8.62 -8.69 -19.65
CA ARG A 484 9.58 -9.21 -18.67
C ARG A 484 9.86 -10.70 -18.88
N TYR A 485 10.73 -11.28 -18.05
CA TYR A 485 10.81 -12.73 -17.85
C TYR A 485 9.78 -13.22 -16.81
N PRO A 486 9.39 -14.51 -16.83
CA PRO A 486 8.48 -15.08 -15.83
C PRO A 486 9.10 -15.13 -14.42
N SER A 487 10.42 -15.30 -14.34
CA SER A 487 11.21 -15.33 -13.10
C SER A 487 12.71 -15.30 -13.43
N ALA A 488 13.57 -15.33 -12.41
CA ALA A 488 15.01 -15.57 -12.57
C ALA A 488 15.32 -16.94 -13.22
N ALA A 489 14.40 -17.91 -13.18
CA ALA A 489 14.61 -19.25 -13.73
C ALA A 489 14.48 -19.35 -15.26
N GLY A 490 14.10 -18.27 -15.95
CA GLY A 490 14.04 -18.20 -17.41
C GLY A 490 14.82 -16.99 -17.95
N CYS A 491 15.47 -17.03 -19.10
CA CYS A 491 15.57 -18.10 -20.10
C CYS A 491 17.03 -18.49 -20.32
N TYR A 492 17.32 -19.78 -20.48
CA TYR A 492 18.66 -20.34 -20.65
C TYR A 492 18.79 -21.23 -21.89
N CYS A 493 17.96 -21.00 -22.92
CA CYS A 493 18.03 -21.77 -24.17
C CYS A 493 19.27 -21.41 -25.02
N ASP A 494 19.54 -22.23 -26.03
CA ASP A 494 20.72 -22.06 -26.91
C ASP A 494 20.71 -20.71 -27.63
N THR A 495 19.54 -20.18 -28.03
CA THR A 495 19.45 -18.83 -28.62
C THR A 495 19.90 -17.73 -27.65
N CYS A 496 19.60 -17.87 -26.35
CA CYS A 496 20.09 -16.92 -25.34
C CYS A 496 21.60 -17.05 -25.15
N ARG A 497 22.12 -18.28 -25.13
CA ARG A 497 23.56 -18.55 -25.03
C ARG A 497 24.32 -17.92 -26.18
N GLU A 498 23.93 -18.22 -27.42
CA GLU A 498 24.60 -17.73 -28.63
C GLU A 498 24.60 -16.20 -28.68
N ALA A 499 23.47 -15.57 -28.37
CA ALA A 499 23.34 -14.12 -28.34
C ALA A 499 24.22 -13.49 -27.24
N PHE A 500 24.28 -14.10 -26.05
CA PHE A 500 25.10 -13.60 -24.96
C PHE A 500 26.60 -13.79 -25.20
N GLU A 501 27.05 -14.98 -25.63
CA GLU A 501 28.44 -15.24 -25.99
C GLU A 501 28.94 -14.30 -27.10
N LYS A 502 28.07 -13.96 -28.05
CA LYS A 502 28.33 -12.95 -29.07
C LYS A 502 28.49 -11.54 -28.48
N GLU A 503 27.62 -11.15 -27.53
CA GLU A 503 27.66 -9.83 -26.90
C GLU A 503 28.93 -9.61 -26.07
N ILE A 504 29.38 -10.64 -25.33
CA ILE A 504 30.61 -10.57 -24.52
C ILE A 504 31.88 -10.92 -25.31
N GLY A 505 31.76 -11.31 -26.58
CA GLY A 505 32.88 -11.63 -27.46
C GLY A 505 33.67 -12.89 -27.06
N ARG A 506 33.10 -13.81 -26.27
CA ARG A 506 33.75 -15.06 -25.85
C ARG A 506 32.74 -16.18 -25.62
N ARG A 507 33.20 -17.43 -25.83
CA ARG A 507 32.40 -18.62 -25.49
C ARG A 507 32.55 -18.98 -24.02
N LEU A 508 31.48 -19.48 -23.42
CA LEU A 508 31.49 -20.00 -22.06
C LEU A 508 31.70 -21.51 -22.08
N SER A 509 32.58 -22.00 -21.20
CA SER A 509 32.94 -23.42 -21.13
C SER A 509 31.83 -24.26 -20.50
N THR A 510 31.10 -23.72 -19.51
CA THR A 510 29.98 -24.40 -18.83
C THR A 510 28.72 -23.54 -18.86
N TRP A 511 27.72 -23.94 -19.65
CA TRP A 511 26.43 -23.24 -19.72
C TRP A 511 25.35 -24.03 -18.96
N PRO A 512 24.53 -23.39 -18.10
CA PRO A 512 24.52 -21.98 -17.69
C PRO A 512 25.36 -21.68 -16.42
N ASP A 513 26.15 -22.62 -15.91
CA ASP A 513 26.83 -22.48 -14.61
C ASP A 513 27.91 -21.40 -14.57
N SER A 514 28.54 -21.10 -15.72
CA SER A 514 29.46 -19.96 -15.86
C SER A 514 28.80 -18.61 -15.57
N LEU A 515 27.47 -18.52 -15.52
CA LEU A 515 26.73 -17.28 -15.27
C LEU A 515 26.70 -16.88 -13.79
N ASP A 516 27.13 -17.74 -12.88
CA ASP A 516 27.07 -17.47 -11.44
C ASP A 516 28.35 -16.79 -10.90
N ALA A 517 29.38 -16.62 -11.76
CA ALA A 517 30.65 -15.98 -11.40
C ALA A 517 30.75 -14.54 -11.94
N GLU A 518 31.33 -13.63 -11.17
CA GLU A 518 31.64 -12.29 -11.67
C GLU A 518 32.89 -12.30 -12.58
N PRO A 519 32.95 -11.46 -13.64
CA PRO A 519 31.98 -10.43 -14.03
C PRO A 519 30.80 -10.94 -14.89
N VAL A 520 30.73 -12.26 -15.17
CA VAL A 520 29.76 -12.85 -16.11
C VAL A 520 28.34 -12.71 -15.59
N GLN A 521 28.14 -12.85 -14.28
CA GLN A 521 26.85 -12.70 -13.63
C GLN A 521 26.24 -11.32 -13.91
N SER A 522 26.98 -10.25 -13.63
CA SER A 522 26.53 -8.89 -13.88
C SER A 522 26.28 -8.61 -15.37
N GLN A 523 27.14 -9.11 -16.26
CA GLN A 523 26.96 -9.02 -17.71
C GLN A 523 25.69 -9.75 -18.18
N TRP A 524 25.41 -10.93 -17.66
CA TRP A 524 24.22 -11.71 -17.99
C TRP A 524 22.93 -11.03 -17.53
N GLN A 525 22.92 -10.45 -16.33
CA GLN A 525 21.75 -9.68 -15.87
C GLN A 525 21.51 -8.45 -16.74
N GLN A 526 22.56 -7.78 -17.21
CA GLN A 526 22.44 -6.68 -18.16
C GLN A 526 21.90 -7.15 -19.52
N PHE A 527 22.49 -8.20 -20.10
CA PHE A 527 22.01 -8.83 -21.32
C PHE A 527 20.50 -9.15 -21.25
N ARG A 528 20.03 -9.76 -20.14
CA ARG A 528 18.62 -10.08 -19.95
C ARG A 528 17.73 -8.83 -20.01
N ARG A 529 18.13 -7.73 -19.33
CA ARG A 529 17.40 -6.45 -19.39
C ARG A 529 17.37 -5.92 -20.82
N ASP A 530 18.49 -5.96 -21.51
CA ASP A 530 18.61 -5.46 -22.88
C ASP A 530 17.73 -6.23 -23.86
N GLN A 531 17.50 -7.54 -23.67
CA GLN A 531 16.55 -8.29 -24.50
C GLN A 531 15.09 -7.84 -24.30
N ILE A 532 14.69 -7.50 -23.08
CA ILE A 532 13.34 -6.95 -22.84
C ILE A 532 13.23 -5.54 -23.41
N THR A 533 14.21 -4.67 -23.14
CA THR A 533 14.29 -3.30 -23.67
C THR A 533 14.30 -3.28 -25.21
N ARG A 534 14.93 -4.27 -25.85
CA ARG A 534 14.95 -4.42 -27.31
C ARG A 534 13.54 -4.49 -27.90
N LEU A 535 12.60 -5.20 -27.27
CA LEU A 535 11.20 -5.22 -27.74
C LEU A 535 10.54 -3.85 -27.58
N VAL A 536 10.67 -3.22 -26.40
CA VAL A 536 10.08 -1.90 -26.14
C VAL A 536 10.58 -0.88 -27.18
N ARG A 537 11.89 -0.88 -27.45
CA ARG A 537 12.53 -0.03 -28.46
C ARG A 537 12.03 -0.33 -29.87
N ALA A 538 11.92 -1.60 -30.25
CA ALA A 538 11.41 -2.02 -31.56
C ALA A 538 9.95 -1.57 -31.78
N VAL A 539 9.10 -1.64 -30.76
CA VAL A 539 7.72 -1.15 -30.82
C VAL A 539 7.70 0.37 -30.97
N LYS A 540 8.47 1.12 -30.16
CA LYS A 540 8.54 2.59 -30.25
C LYS A 540 9.00 3.04 -31.64
N GLN A 541 10.06 2.44 -32.17
CA GLN A 541 10.56 2.74 -33.52
C GLN A 541 9.52 2.41 -34.60
N GLY A 542 8.86 1.25 -34.49
CA GLY A 542 7.78 0.87 -35.40
C GLY A 542 6.62 1.86 -35.38
N LEU A 543 6.20 2.33 -34.20
CA LEU A 543 5.14 3.34 -34.06
C LEU A 543 5.52 4.66 -34.74
N LEU A 544 6.75 5.16 -34.53
CA LEU A 544 7.24 6.37 -35.18
C LEU A 544 7.20 6.25 -36.72
N GLN A 545 7.48 5.07 -37.27
CA GLN A 545 7.42 4.82 -38.71
C GLN A 545 5.98 4.78 -39.26
N THR A 546 4.98 4.45 -38.43
CA THR A 546 3.57 4.45 -38.88
C THR A 546 2.99 5.84 -39.11
N LYS A 547 3.67 6.92 -38.68
CA LYS A 547 3.14 8.29 -38.62
C LYS A 547 1.83 8.42 -37.82
N SER A 548 1.49 7.43 -37.00
CA SER A 548 0.35 7.46 -36.09
C SER A 548 0.64 8.35 -34.88
N THR A 549 -0.40 8.92 -34.28
CA THR A 549 -0.32 9.62 -32.99
C THR A 549 -0.42 8.67 -31.79
N ALA A 550 -0.53 7.36 -32.05
CA ALA A 550 -0.68 6.33 -31.03
C ALA A 550 0.48 6.34 -30.02
N LYS A 551 0.14 6.26 -28.74
CA LYS A 551 1.09 6.26 -27.62
C LYS A 551 1.55 4.85 -27.27
N LEU A 552 2.79 4.74 -26.79
CA LEU A 552 3.32 3.53 -26.17
C LEU A 552 3.36 3.69 -24.66
N SER A 553 2.79 2.73 -23.94
CA SER A 553 2.84 2.68 -22.48
C SER A 553 3.10 1.28 -21.98
N ALA A 554 3.39 1.14 -20.67
CA ALA A 554 3.60 -0.15 -20.05
C ALA A 554 3.01 -0.23 -18.64
N ALA A 555 2.40 -1.37 -18.32
CA ALA A 555 2.13 -1.82 -16.96
C ALA A 555 3.43 -2.39 -16.37
N VAL A 556 3.90 -1.78 -15.27
CA VAL A 556 5.15 -2.18 -14.61
C VAL A 556 4.90 -2.50 -13.14
N TYR A 557 5.77 -3.28 -12.52
CA TYR A 557 5.69 -3.51 -11.07
C TYR A 557 5.92 -2.22 -10.29
N GLY A 558 5.34 -2.12 -9.09
CA GLY A 558 5.54 -0.96 -8.23
C GLY A 558 6.98 -0.84 -7.73
N TYR A 559 7.58 -1.94 -7.29
CA TYR A 559 8.97 -1.95 -6.79
C TYR A 559 9.97 -2.15 -7.93
N TRP A 560 10.49 -1.04 -8.47
CA TRP A 560 11.32 -1.04 -9.69
C TRP A 560 12.67 -1.74 -9.52
N LYS A 561 13.36 -1.57 -8.38
CA LYS A 561 14.65 -2.26 -8.12
C LYS A 561 14.50 -3.78 -8.20
N GLY A 562 13.55 -4.34 -7.45
CA GLY A 562 13.29 -5.78 -7.46
C GLY A 562 12.79 -6.29 -8.81
N ALA A 563 11.99 -5.51 -9.53
CA ALA A 563 11.54 -5.88 -10.88
C ALA A 563 12.71 -5.93 -11.89
N ARG A 564 13.62 -4.96 -11.81
CA ARG A 564 14.83 -4.88 -12.63
C ARG A 564 15.74 -6.09 -12.39
N GLU A 565 15.93 -6.50 -11.14
CA GLU A 565 16.84 -7.57 -10.75
C GLU A 565 16.23 -8.97 -10.94
N GLY A 566 14.97 -9.17 -10.56
CA GLY A 566 14.33 -10.48 -10.55
C GLY A 566 13.77 -10.94 -11.90
N ILE A 567 13.19 -9.99 -12.67
CA ILE A 567 12.41 -10.29 -13.89
C ILE A 567 12.84 -9.44 -15.10
N ALA A 568 13.94 -8.69 -14.97
CA ALA A 568 14.53 -7.84 -16.00
C ALA A 568 13.58 -6.79 -16.58
N GLN A 569 12.63 -6.30 -15.78
CA GLN A 569 11.75 -5.18 -16.15
C GLN A 569 12.39 -3.86 -15.70
N ASP A 570 13.05 -3.14 -16.61
CA ASP A 570 13.79 -1.90 -16.31
C ASP A 570 13.00 -0.66 -16.74
N ALA A 571 11.93 -0.37 -16.01
CA ALA A 571 11.04 0.77 -16.31
C ALA A 571 11.78 2.12 -16.28
N LYS A 572 12.75 2.27 -15.38
CA LYS A 572 13.59 3.48 -15.28
C LYS A 572 14.35 3.71 -16.58
N ALA A 573 15.08 2.71 -17.08
CA ALA A 573 15.82 2.82 -18.33
C ALA A 573 14.90 3.19 -19.52
N TRP A 574 13.70 2.61 -19.60
CA TRP A 574 12.77 2.90 -20.69
C TRP A 574 12.26 4.34 -20.68
N VAL A 575 12.09 4.92 -19.49
CA VAL A 575 11.73 6.32 -19.30
C VAL A 575 12.90 7.24 -19.66
N GLU A 576 14.11 6.91 -19.21
CA GLU A 576 15.32 7.71 -19.49
C GLU A 576 15.68 7.74 -20.97
N GLU A 577 15.51 6.62 -21.67
CA GLU A 577 15.70 6.52 -23.12
C GLU A 577 14.55 7.12 -23.96
N GLY A 578 13.45 7.56 -23.32
CA GLY A 578 12.28 8.10 -24.02
C GLY A 578 11.51 7.06 -24.84
N LEU A 579 11.55 5.79 -24.43
CA LEU A 579 10.86 4.70 -25.13
C LEU A 579 9.35 4.71 -24.87
N LEU A 580 8.92 5.12 -23.68
CA LEU A 580 7.51 5.21 -23.31
C LEU A 580 6.99 6.64 -23.46
N ASP A 581 5.71 6.78 -23.80
CA ASP A 581 4.99 8.06 -23.77
C ASP A 581 4.36 8.31 -22.39
N PHE A 582 4.07 7.25 -21.62
CA PHE A 582 3.72 7.28 -20.19
C PHE A 582 3.93 5.90 -19.55
N VAL A 583 4.02 5.84 -18.22
CA VAL A 583 4.23 4.60 -17.45
C VAL A 583 3.13 4.40 -16.41
N CYS A 584 2.72 3.14 -16.21
CA CYS A 584 1.67 2.77 -15.26
C CYS A 584 2.13 1.71 -14.26
N PRO A 585 2.70 2.09 -13.09
CA PRO A 585 3.05 1.15 -12.05
C PRO A 585 1.82 0.52 -11.39
N MET A 586 1.80 -0.81 -11.26
CA MET A 586 0.75 -1.58 -10.59
C MET A 586 0.98 -1.59 -9.08
N ASN A 587 0.79 -0.42 -8.45
CA ASN A 587 0.91 -0.24 -7.01
C ASN A 587 -0.36 -0.78 -6.31
N TYR A 588 -0.56 -2.09 -6.34
CA TYR A 588 -1.76 -2.71 -5.76
C TYR A 588 -1.53 -3.02 -4.28
N THR A 589 -2.07 -2.16 -3.42
CA THR A 589 -2.04 -2.28 -1.96
C THR A 589 -3.26 -1.56 -1.36
N ASP A 590 -3.72 -2.01 -0.19
CA ASP A 590 -4.70 -1.30 0.63
C ASP A 590 -4.03 -0.34 1.65
N SER A 591 -2.71 -0.42 1.82
CA SER A 591 -1.94 0.52 2.64
C SER A 591 -1.76 1.86 1.92
N LEU A 592 -2.41 2.91 2.44
CA LEU A 592 -2.28 4.28 1.95
C LEU A 592 -0.84 4.79 2.02
N ALA A 593 -0.14 4.50 3.13
CA ALA A 593 1.24 4.92 3.33
C ALA A 593 2.18 4.29 2.29
N PHE A 594 2.07 2.97 2.08
CA PHE A 594 2.91 2.26 1.11
C PHE A 594 2.60 2.70 -0.33
N GLN A 595 1.33 2.97 -0.64
CA GLN A 595 0.94 3.52 -1.95
C GLN A 595 1.60 4.88 -2.21
N THR A 596 1.54 5.75 -1.21
CA THR A 596 2.10 7.10 -1.27
C THR A 596 3.61 7.03 -1.47
N GLU A 597 4.29 6.20 -0.67
CA GLU A 597 5.73 5.99 -0.74
C GLU A 597 6.18 5.51 -2.13
N LEU A 598 5.56 4.45 -2.66
CA LEU A 598 5.90 3.93 -3.99
C LEU A 598 5.69 4.98 -5.08
N THR A 599 4.58 5.72 -5.01
CA THR A 599 4.25 6.74 -6.01
C THR A 599 5.22 7.91 -5.95
N THR A 600 5.58 8.36 -4.75
CA THR A 600 6.60 9.41 -4.52
C THR A 600 7.95 8.99 -5.11
N GLN A 601 8.45 7.80 -4.76
CA GLN A 601 9.72 7.29 -5.27
C GLN A 601 9.72 7.19 -6.80
N GLN A 602 8.60 6.78 -7.40
CA GLN A 602 8.46 6.69 -8.86
C GLN A 602 8.42 8.07 -9.52
N ALA A 603 7.67 9.02 -8.95
CA ALA A 603 7.59 10.39 -9.45
C ALA A 603 8.96 11.08 -9.45
N GLU A 604 9.72 10.87 -8.37
CA GLU A 604 11.11 11.33 -8.22
C GLU A 604 12.02 10.61 -9.24
N THR A 605 11.94 9.28 -9.37
CA THR A 605 12.80 8.52 -10.29
C THR A 605 12.58 8.87 -11.77
N ILE A 606 11.34 9.17 -12.16
CA ILE A 606 11.01 9.56 -13.55
C ILE A 606 11.51 10.96 -13.87
N TYR A 607 11.65 11.82 -12.84
CA TYR A 607 11.94 13.24 -12.98
C TYR A 607 11.03 13.93 -14.00
N GLY A 608 9.76 13.54 -14.05
CA GLY A 608 8.79 14.13 -14.97
C GLY A 608 9.08 13.97 -16.48
N ARG A 609 9.97 13.05 -16.89
CA ARG A 609 10.28 12.78 -18.31
C ARG A 609 9.05 12.32 -19.10
N VAL A 610 8.18 11.56 -18.45
CA VAL A 610 6.88 11.11 -18.97
C VAL A 610 5.83 11.22 -17.87
N PRO A 611 4.53 11.30 -18.21
CA PRO A 611 3.48 11.20 -17.22
C PRO A 611 3.51 9.87 -16.45
N LEU A 612 3.30 9.95 -15.14
CA LEU A 612 3.16 8.79 -14.25
C LEU A 612 1.69 8.56 -13.92
N TYR A 613 1.14 7.39 -14.22
CA TYR A 613 -0.24 7.03 -13.85
C TYR A 613 -0.23 5.90 -12.82
N ALA A 614 -0.58 6.21 -11.58
CA ALA A 614 -0.54 5.23 -10.49
C ALA A 614 -1.66 4.19 -10.65
N GLY A 615 -1.29 2.92 -10.67
CA GLY A 615 -2.25 1.83 -10.67
C GLY A 615 -2.83 1.58 -9.28
N ILE A 616 -4.16 1.50 -9.18
CA ILE A 616 -4.89 1.25 -7.94
C ILE A 616 -5.70 -0.03 -8.07
N GLY A 617 -5.42 -1.02 -7.22
CA GLY A 617 -6.12 -2.30 -7.20
C GLY A 617 -7.38 -2.24 -6.34
N VAL A 618 -8.53 -1.86 -6.86
CA VAL A 618 -9.76 -1.72 -6.06
C VAL A 618 -10.23 -3.06 -5.47
N ARG A 619 -10.17 -4.13 -6.28
CA ARG A 619 -10.47 -5.50 -5.84
C ARG A 619 -9.52 -6.49 -6.52
N SER A 620 -8.26 -6.46 -6.08
CA SER A 620 -7.17 -7.30 -6.58
C SER A 620 -6.88 -8.47 -5.62
N ALA A 621 -5.86 -9.29 -5.93
CA ALA A 621 -5.40 -10.31 -4.99
C ALA A 621 -4.65 -9.70 -3.79
N GLN A 622 -4.11 -8.49 -3.94
CA GLN A 622 -3.28 -7.79 -2.97
C GLN A 622 -4.02 -6.67 -2.21
N SER A 623 -5.24 -6.32 -2.63
CA SER A 623 -5.96 -5.15 -2.11
C SER A 623 -7.48 -5.29 -2.30
N LYS A 624 -8.25 -4.92 -1.29
CA LYS A 624 -9.72 -5.07 -1.27
C LYS A 624 -10.38 -3.86 -0.61
N PHE A 625 -10.76 -2.89 -1.42
CA PHE A 625 -11.52 -1.72 -0.98
C PHE A 625 -12.97 -2.13 -0.71
N THR A 626 -13.49 -1.75 0.46
CA THR A 626 -14.85 -2.07 0.88
C THR A 626 -15.80 -0.89 0.68
N THR A 627 -15.29 0.35 0.71
CA THR A 627 -16.09 1.57 0.61
C THR A 627 -15.49 2.60 -0.36
N PRO A 628 -16.30 3.50 -0.95
CA PRO A 628 -15.80 4.49 -1.89
C PRO A 628 -14.83 5.53 -1.33
N ASP A 629 -14.98 5.91 -0.06
CA ASP A 629 -14.10 6.87 0.63
C ASP A 629 -12.64 6.39 0.67
N GLN A 630 -12.40 5.09 0.87
CA GLN A 630 -11.05 4.51 0.83
C GLN A 630 -10.40 4.68 -0.55
N LEU A 631 -11.18 4.48 -1.63
CA LEU A 631 -10.67 4.64 -3.00
C LEU A 631 -10.41 6.11 -3.32
N ILE A 632 -11.32 7.00 -2.91
CA ILE A 632 -11.14 8.46 -3.04
C ILE A 632 -9.87 8.91 -2.33
N GLU A 633 -9.65 8.46 -1.10
CA GLU A 633 -8.46 8.79 -0.33
C GLU A 633 -7.17 8.34 -1.03
N GLN A 634 -7.16 7.14 -1.60
CA GLN A 634 -6.00 6.64 -2.33
C GLN A 634 -5.76 7.42 -3.64
N ILE A 635 -6.82 7.83 -4.35
CA ILE A 635 -6.73 8.72 -5.52
C ILE A 635 -6.10 10.07 -5.11
N GLU A 636 -6.57 10.66 -4.01
CA GLU A 636 -6.02 11.91 -3.48
C GLU A 636 -4.55 11.78 -3.06
N ALA A 637 -4.19 10.65 -2.44
CA ALA A 637 -2.82 10.39 -2.04
C ALA A 637 -1.87 10.27 -3.23
N VAL A 638 -2.24 9.54 -4.29
CA VAL A 638 -1.37 9.43 -5.48
C VAL A 638 -1.25 10.75 -6.24
N ARG A 639 -2.30 11.59 -6.25
CA ARG A 639 -2.25 12.96 -6.79
C ARG A 639 -1.22 13.80 -6.03
N ARG A 640 -1.28 13.77 -4.70
CA ARG A 640 -0.36 14.49 -3.80
C ARG A 640 1.06 13.94 -3.80
N ALA A 641 1.27 12.70 -4.25
CA ALA A 641 2.57 12.07 -4.45
C ALA A 641 3.17 12.36 -5.84
N GLY A 642 2.51 13.17 -6.67
CA GLY A 642 3.03 13.62 -7.95
C GLY A 642 2.58 12.82 -9.18
N ALA A 643 1.62 11.89 -9.04
CA ALA A 643 1.04 11.20 -10.20
C ALA A 643 0.23 12.18 -11.07
N ASP A 644 0.30 12.00 -12.38
CA ASP A 644 -0.43 12.78 -13.39
C ASP A 644 -1.83 12.18 -13.69
N GLY A 645 -2.22 11.17 -12.92
CA GLY A 645 -3.48 10.45 -13.02
C GLY A 645 -3.39 9.05 -12.42
N PHE A 646 -4.44 8.26 -12.63
CA PHE A 646 -4.55 6.92 -12.07
C PHE A 646 -5.21 5.95 -13.05
N ALA A 647 -4.97 4.66 -12.83
CA ALA A 647 -5.63 3.58 -13.52
C ALA A 647 -6.20 2.57 -12.52
N LEU A 648 -7.51 2.29 -12.60
CA LEU A 648 -8.18 1.37 -11.66
C LEU A 648 -8.14 -0.07 -12.19
N PHE A 649 -7.68 -1.00 -11.34
CA PHE A 649 -7.72 -2.44 -11.59
C PHE A 649 -8.72 -3.13 -10.65
N GLN A 650 -9.72 -3.86 -11.13
CA GLN A 650 -10.08 -4.12 -12.52
C GLN A 650 -11.50 -3.69 -12.81
N TYR A 651 -11.76 -3.31 -14.07
CA TYR A 651 -13.08 -2.88 -14.48
C TYR A 651 -14.07 -4.04 -14.53
N ARG A 652 -14.85 -4.19 -13.46
CA ARG A 652 -15.96 -5.14 -13.32
C ARG A 652 -17.23 -4.38 -12.99
N ALA A 653 -18.37 -5.06 -13.11
CA ALA A 653 -19.68 -4.49 -12.76
C ALA A 653 -19.65 -3.90 -11.34
N SER A 654 -19.09 -4.65 -10.39
CA SER A 654 -18.97 -4.20 -9.00
C SER A 654 -18.09 -2.95 -8.81
N LEU A 655 -17.08 -2.72 -9.65
CA LEU A 655 -16.31 -1.46 -9.56
C LEU A 655 -17.21 -0.28 -9.96
N ALA A 656 -17.96 -0.44 -11.04
CA ALA A 656 -18.86 0.60 -11.52
C ALA A 656 -20.03 0.85 -10.55
N GLU A 657 -20.68 -0.22 -10.12
CA GLU A 657 -21.88 -0.19 -9.28
C GLU A 657 -21.58 0.32 -7.87
N ASP A 658 -20.45 -0.09 -7.29
CA ASP A 658 -20.16 0.24 -5.88
C ASP A 658 -19.42 1.58 -5.72
N PHE A 659 -18.64 2.03 -6.72
CA PHE A 659 -17.70 3.16 -6.55
C PHE A 659 -17.93 4.37 -7.46
N PHE A 660 -18.39 4.18 -8.71
CA PHE A 660 -18.36 5.28 -9.68
C PHE A 660 -19.30 6.44 -9.32
N ALA A 661 -20.47 6.14 -8.74
CA ALA A 661 -21.41 7.17 -8.31
C ALA A 661 -20.78 8.15 -7.29
N ALA A 662 -20.02 7.62 -6.32
CA ALA A 662 -19.30 8.43 -5.34
C ALA A 662 -18.17 9.24 -5.98
N LEU A 663 -17.36 8.61 -6.86
CA LEU A 663 -16.31 9.32 -7.59
C LEU A 663 -16.88 10.47 -8.45
N ARG A 664 -18.06 10.29 -9.05
CA ARG A 664 -18.70 11.25 -9.95
C ARG A 664 -19.25 12.48 -9.24
N LYS A 665 -19.50 12.39 -7.92
CA LYS A 665 -19.89 13.53 -7.08
C LYS A 665 -18.76 14.54 -6.89
N GLY A 666 -17.50 14.12 -6.88
CA GLY A 666 -16.35 15.02 -6.67
C GLY A 666 -15.15 14.65 -7.51
N ALA A 667 -14.39 13.61 -7.13
CA ALA A 667 -13.06 13.30 -7.66
C ALA A 667 -12.97 13.22 -9.21
N THR A 668 -14.09 12.88 -9.86
CA THR A 668 -14.23 12.77 -11.32
C THR A 668 -15.37 13.63 -11.90
N ALA A 669 -15.85 14.63 -11.15
CA ALA A 669 -17.06 15.37 -11.47
C ALA A 669 -16.96 16.28 -12.71
N LYS A 670 -15.76 16.81 -13.01
CA LYS A 670 -15.49 17.56 -14.24
C LYS A 670 -14.79 16.65 -15.27
N PRO A 671 -15.06 16.81 -16.58
CA PRO A 671 -14.27 16.14 -17.61
C PRO A 671 -12.77 16.45 -17.47
N ALA A 672 -11.93 15.47 -17.78
CA ALA A 672 -10.48 15.60 -17.74
C ALA A 672 -9.84 15.11 -19.04
N VAL A 673 -8.69 15.67 -19.38
CA VAL A 673 -7.90 15.33 -20.57
C VAL A 673 -6.62 14.63 -20.12
N SER A 674 -6.24 13.56 -20.81
CA SER A 674 -5.00 12.84 -20.53
C SER A 674 -3.77 13.73 -20.72
N PRO A 675 -2.86 13.83 -19.72
CA PRO A 675 -1.68 14.68 -19.81
C PRO A 675 -0.73 14.37 -20.98
N HIS A 676 -0.70 13.12 -21.46
CA HIS A 676 0.14 12.72 -22.60
C HIS A 676 -0.33 13.25 -23.96
N ASN A 677 -1.50 13.91 -24.02
CA ASN A 677 -2.01 14.61 -25.21
C ASN A 677 -1.70 16.11 -25.20
N ALA A 678 -1.15 16.64 -24.11
CA ALA A 678 -0.81 18.04 -24.01
C ALA A 678 0.35 18.42 -24.97
N PRO A 679 0.42 19.68 -25.44
CA PRO A 679 1.55 20.15 -26.23
C PRO A 679 2.85 20.05 -25.43
N ALA A 680 3.88 19.40 -26.01
CA ALA A 680 5.14 19.12 -25.32
C ALA A 680 6.08 20.35 -25.28
N PHE A 681 5.88 21.27 -24.34
CA PHE A 681 6.82 22.37 -24.12
C PHE A 681 8.18 21.86 -23.65
N ARG A 682 9.25 22.50 -24.13
CA ARG A 682 10.61 22.23 -23.67
C ARG A 682 10.96 23.17 -22.52
N PHE A 683 11.40 22.60 -21.40
CA PHE A 683 11.90 23.36 -20.26
C PHE A 683 13.43 23.31 -20.24
N ARG A 684 14.05 24.45 -19.98
CA ARG A 684 15.45 24.54 -19.54
C ARG A 684 15.44 25.16 -18.15
N LEU A 685 15.90 24.39 -17.16
CA LEU A 685 15.98 24.79 -15.76
C LEU A 685 17.42 25.25 -15.49
N GLN A 686 17.58 26.43 -14.90
CA GLN A 686 18.88 26.97 -14.45
C GLN A 686 18.98 26.86 -12.93
N GLY A 687 20.21 26.73 -12.43
CA GLY A 687 20.48 26.48 -11.02
C GLY A 687 20.44 25.00 -10.63
N SER A 688 20.50 24.08 -11.60
CA SER A 688 20.65 22.64 -11.35
C SER A 688 22.12 22.24 -11.19
N SER A 689 22.51 21.62 -10.08
CA SER A 689 23.85 21.06 -9.88
C SER A 689 24.05 19.78 -10.70
N PRO A 690 25.19 19.60 -11.39
CA PRO A 690 25.52 18.39 -12.13
C PRO A 690 25.89 17.20 -11.23
N ALA A 691 26.04 17.40 -9.92
CA ALA A 691 26.34 16.33 -8.97
C ALA A 691 25.17 15.39 -8.69
N PHE A 692 23.99 15.71 -9.21
CA PHE A 692 22.77 14.94 -9.02
C PHE A 692 22.27 14.41 -10.36
N ASP A 693 21.77 13.18 -10.36
CA ASP A 693 21.00 12.61 -11.50
C ASP A 693 19.70 13.40 -11.76
N SER A 694 19.25 14.16 -10.74
CA SER A 694 18.08 15.02 -10.74
C SER A 694 18.45 16.49 -10.85
N PRO A 695 17.64 17.35 -11.50
CA PRO A 695 17.79 18.78 -11.35
C PRO A 695 17.69 19.18 -9.86
N THR A 696 18.77 19.72 -9.29
CA THR A 696 18.81 20.14 -7.87
C THR A 696 19.30 21.57 -7.74
N SER A 697 18.58 22.42 -7.01
CA SER A 697 18.92 23.83 -6.75
C SER A 697 19.09 24.09 -5.26
N ARG A 698 19.78 25.19 -4.92
CA ARG A 698 20.02 25.59 -3.52
C ARG A 698 18.90 26.49 -3.01
N VAL A 699 18.47 26.28 -1.76
CA VAL A 699 17.60 27.23 -1.05
C VAL A 699 18.27 28.61 -1.03
N GLY A 700 17.51 29.65 -1.36
CA GLY A 700 17.98 31.03 -1.44
C GLY A 700 18.50 31.46 -2.82
N GLU A 701 18.82 30.51 -3.71
CA GLU A 701 19.11 30.80 -5.11
C GLU A 701 17.82 30.84 -5.95
N PRO A 702 17.71 31.74 -6.96
CA PRO A 702 16.54 31.80 -7.81
C PRO A 702 16.49 30.60 -8.78
N LEU A 703 15.45 29.79 -8.66
CA LEU A 703 15.13 28.74 -9.62
C LEU A 703 14.51 29.36 -10.88
N THR A 704 15.27 29.33 -11.98
CA THR A 704 14.87 29.97 -13.24
C THR A 704 14.50 28.92 -14.29
N ALA A 705 13.32 29.05 -14.88
CA ALA A 705 12.86 28.19 -15.97
C ALA A 705 12.66 28.98 -17.26
N THR A 706 13.25 28.48 -18.35
CA THR A 706 12.96 28.93 -19.72
C THR A 706 12.10 27.90 -20.42
N LEU A 707 10.89 28.28 -20.78
CA LEU A 707 9.91 27.45 -21.47
C LEU A 707 9.90 27.82 -22.95
N ARG A 708 9.96 26.82 -23.83
CA ARG A 708 9.79 27.00 -25.27
C ARG A 708 8.58 26.23 -25.77
N PRO A 709 7.69 26.87 -26.54
CA PRO A 709 6.56 26.18 -27.14
C PRO A 709 7.02 25.13 -28.16
N PRO A 710 6.19 24.12 -28.45
CA PRO A 710 6.49 23.12 -29.47
C PRO A 710 6.68 23.77 -30.85
N ALA A 711 7.53 23.20 -31.69
CA ALA A 711 7.71 23.70 -33.06
C ALA A 711 6.36 23.70 -33.82
N GLY A 712 6.03 24.82 -34.47
CA GLY A 712 4.78 25.00 -35.23
C GLY A 712 3.56 25.44 -34.42
N LEU A 713 3.63 25.41 -33.08
CA LEU A 713 2.63 25.96 -32.16
C LEU A 713 3.27 27.21 -31.51
N GLY A 714 2.72 28.40 -31.75
CA GLY A 714 3.37 29.67 -31.35
C GLY A 714 3.48 30.71 -32.46
N THR A 715 3.00 30.41 -33.66
CA THR A 715 2.73 31.41 -34.71
C THR A 715 1.29 31.94 -34.57
N ALA A 716 1.02 33.15 -35.07
CA ALA A 716 -0.32 33.71 -35.11
C ALA A 716 -1.26 32.76 -35.89
N GLY A 717 -2.42 32.42 -35.30
CA GLY A 717 -3.39 31.50 -35.89
C GLY A 717 -3.26 30.02 -35.50
N SER A 718 -2.26 29.64 -34.69
CA SER A 718 -2.05 28.23 -34.26
C SER A 718 -3.11 27.67 -33.29
N GLY A 719 -3.99 28.51 -32.73
CA GLY A 719 -5.02 28.10 -31.78
C GLY A 719 -4.51 27.73 -30.37
N LEU A 720 -3.27 28.07 -30.05
CA LEU A 720 -2.68 27.94 -28.72
C LEU A 720 -2.92 29.21 -27.90
N VAL A 721 -3.57 29.08 -26.74
CA VAL A 721 -3.79 30.15 -25.76
C VAL A 721 -3.20 29.70 -24.44
N LEU A 722 -2.34 30.53 -23.83
CA LEU A 722 -1.69 30.23 -22.56
C LEU A 722 -2.37 31.00 -21.42
N ASP A 723 -2.72 30.28 -20.36
CA ASP A 723 -3.40 30.84 -19.20
C ASP A 723 -2.39 31.28 -18.13
N SER A 724 -1.52 30.36 -17.70
CA SER A 724 -0.55 30.64 -16.63
C SER A 724 0.71 29.77 -16.73
N VAL A 725 1.82 30.29 -16.21
CA VAL A 725 2.97 29.51 -15.75
C VAL A 725 2.86 29.36 -14.25
N LEU A 726 2.96 28.13 -13.77
CA LEU A 726 2.75 27.73 -12.39
C LEU A 726 4.04 27.12 -11.81
N LEU A 727 4.29 27.28 -10.53
CA LEU A 727 5.18 26.43 -9.75
C LEU A 727 4.32 25.50 -8.90
N LEU A 728 4.49 24.21 -9.11
CA LEU A 728 3.72 23.14 -8.48
C LEU A 728 4.61 22.43 -7.47
N ARG A 729 4.22 22.40 -6.19
CA ARG A 729 4.89 21.53 -5.21
C ARG A 729 4.51 20.09 -5.51
N LEU A 730 5.50 19.20 -5.58
CA LEU A 730 5.26 17.76 -5.84
C LEU A 730 4.57 17.09 -4.65
N HIS A 731 5.04 17.40 -3.44
CA HIS A 731 4.52 16.87 -2.18
C HIS A 731 3.60 17.90 -1.54
N GLY A 732 2.31 17.86 -1.88
CA GLY A 732 1.28 18.76 -1.36
C GLY A 732 0.40 19.41 -2.43
N THR A 733 -0.31 20.48 -2.06
CA THR A 733 -1.29 21.17 -2.93
C THR A 733 -0.88 22.60 -3.30
N SER A 734 0.30 23.05 -2.88
CA SER A 734 0.73 24.43 -3.11
C SER A 734 1.00 24.69 -4.60
N VAL A 735 0.29 25.67 -5.14
CA VAL A 735 0.45 26.18 -6.51
C VAL A 735 0.74 27.68 -6.45
N THR A 736 1.83 28.11 -7.05
CA THR A 736 2.17 29.53 -7.18
C THR A 736 2.04 29.94 -8.64
N GLU A 737 1.23 30.94 -8.96
CA GLU A 737 1.19 31.52 -10.30
C GLU A 737 2.43 32.39 -10.51
N CYS A 738 3.40 31.88 -11.27
CA CYS A 738 4.64 32.60 -11.60
C CYS A 738 4.41 33.69 -12.64
N ARG A 739 3.50 33.44 -13.60
CA ARG A 739 3.18 34.39 -14.67
C ARG A 739 1.81 34.12 -15.25
N ARG A 740 0.98 35.15 -15.33
CA ARG A 740 -0.35 35.09 -15.95
C ARG A 740 -0.30 35.49 -17.42
N LYS A 741 -1.06 34.79 -18.27
CA LYS A 741 -1.25 35.01 -19.71
C LYS A 741 0.05 35.32 -20.49
N PRO A 742 1.06 34.42 -20.47
CA PRO A 742 2.29 34.65 -21.21
C PRO A 742 2.05 34.59 -22.74
N PRO A 743 2.83 35.35 -23.55
CA PRO A 743 2.72 35.27 -25.01
C PRO A 743 3.27 33.92 -25.53
N PRO A 744 2.61 33.28 -26.52
CA PRO A 744 3.01 31.97 -27.02
C PRO A 744 4.14 32.01 -28.07
N THR A 745 4.63 33.19 -28.45
CA THR A 745 5.54 33.42 -29.60
C THR A 745 7.03 33.44 -29.23
N SER A 746 7.37 33.63 -27.95
CA SER A 746 8.76 33.80 -27.47
C SER A 746 9.05 32.83 -26.32
N PRO A 747 10.34 32.52 -26.03
CA PRO A 747 10.70 31.82 -24.82
C PRO A 747 10.14 32.54 -23.59
N ILE A 748 9.40 31.81 -22.75
CA ILE A 748 8.84 32.33 -21.52
C ILE A 748 9.86 32.07 -20.43
N VAL A 749 10.37 33.13 -19.80
CA VAL A 749 11.29 33.04 -18.67
C VAL A 749 10.54 33.40 -17.39
N VAL A 750 10.66 32.55 -16.38
CA VAL A 750 10.17 32.78 -15.02
C VAL A 750 11.27 32.45 -14.03
N SER A 751 11.32 33.20 -12.92
CA SER A 751 12.29 32.99 -11.86
C SER A 751 11.60 33.11 -10.51
N VAL A 752 11.84 32.17 -9.63
CA VAL A 752 11.19 32.04 -8.32
C VAL A 752 12.18 31.51 -7.29
N SER A 753 12.02 31.91 -6.03
CA SER A 753 12.86 31.44 -4.91
C SER A 753 11.98 30.67 -3.91
N PRO A 754 11.61 29.42 -4.22
CA PRO A 754 10.79 28.63 -3.31
C PRO A 754 11.58 28.21 -2.06
N ALA A 755 10.84 27.85 -1.01
CA ALA A 755 11.40 27.15 0.14
C ALA A 755 11.88 25.74 -0.24
N GLU A 756 12.55 25.06 0.69
CA GLU A 756 12.98 23.68 0.53
C GLU A 756 11.85 22.74 0.06
N GLY A 757 12.20 21.78 -0.80
CA GLY A 757 11.31 20.72 -1.25
C GLY A 757 11.34 20.44 -2.75
N TRP A 758 10.44 19.59 -3.20
CA TRP A 758 10.32 19.16 -4.59
C TRP A 758 9.28 19.98 -5.37
N TYR A 759 9.67 20.47 -6.55
CA TYR A 759 8.83 21.33 -7.37
C TYR A 759 8.87 20.96 -8.85
N ARG A 760 7.84 21.36 -9.60
CA ARG A 760 7.76 21.31 -11.06
C ARG A 760 7.17 22.62 -11.58
N PHE A 761 7.71 23.16 -12.67
CA PHE A 761 7.01 24.21 -13.40
C PHE A 761 5.88 23.60 -14.23
N GLY A 762 4.71 24.22 -14.21
CA GLY A 762 3.58 23.90 -15.06
C GLY A 762 3.31 25.03 -16.05
N ILE A 763 2.87 24.69 -17.25
CA ILE A 763 2.26 25.64 -18.19
C ILE A 763 0.86 25.17 -18.54
N SER A 764 -0.13 26.01 -18.24
CA SER A 764 -1.53 25.75 -18.51
C SER A 764 -2.04 26.61 -19.67
N GLY A 765 -3.05 26.09 -20.35
CA GLY A 765 -3.68 26.79 -21.47
C GLY A 765 -4.72 25.95 -22.17
N THR A 766 -5.15 26.43 -23.33
CA THR A 766 -5.96 25.67 -24.29
C THR A 766 -5.22 25.55 -25.61
N ALA A 767 -5.30 24.38 -26.23
CA ALA A 767 -4.69 24.13 -27.54
C ALA A 767 -5.68 23.44 -28.46
N ARG A 768 -5.65 23.79 -29.74
CA ARG A 768 -6.43 23.09 -30.77
C ARG A 768 -5.79 21.73 -31.02
N THR A 769 -6.51 20.67 -30.67
CA THR A 769 -6.07 19.28 -30.90
C THR A 769 -6.39 18.83 -32.33
N GLY A 770 -5.86 17.69 -32.77
CA GLY A 770 -6.10 17.13 -34.11
C GLY A 770 -7.58 16.90 -34.46
N ALA A 771 -8.49 16.92 -33.48
CA ALA A 771 -9.94 16.86 -33.67
C ALA A 771 -10.60 18.24 -33.88
N GLY A 772 -9.82 19.33 -34.02
CA GLY A 772 -10.30 20.70 -34.26
C GLY A 772 -10.86 21.42 -33.02
N ARG A 773 -10.97 20.74 -31.87
CA ARG A 773 -11.46 21.29 -30.60
C ARG A 773 -10.34 21.93 -29.78
N ASN A 774 -10.66 23.04 -29.12
CA ASN A 774 -9.80 23.66 -28.11
C ASN A 774 -9.92 22.86 -26.82
N THR A 775 -8.81 22.28 -26.37
CA THR A 775 -8.76 21.38 -25.23
C THR A 775 -7.85 21.98 -24.16
N PRO A 776 -8.26 22.04 -22.88
CA PRO A 776 -7.40 22.50 -21.81
C PRO A 776 -6.24 21.52 -21.59
N PHE A 777 -5.09 22.04 -21.20
CA PHE A 777 -3.91 21.24 -20.87
C PHE A 777 -3.15 21.83 -19.68
N LEU A 778 -2.41 20.96 -19.01
CA LEU A 778 -1.33 21.33 -18.09
C LEU A 778 -0.11 20.48 -18.46
N TRP A 779 0.94 21.13 -18.94
CA TRP A 779 2.20 20.47 -19.25
C TRP A 779 3.25 20.83 -18.20
N LYS A 780 3.96 19.83 -17.67
CA LYS A 780 4.85 20.00 -16.51
C LYS A 780 6.30 19.76 -16.90
N SER A 781 7.22 20.51 -16.29
CA SER A 781 8.66 20.33 -16.42
C SER A 781 9.14 19.05 -15.74
N PRO A 782 10.40 18.65 -15.89
CA PRO A 782 11.05 17.78 -14.91
C PRO A 782 10.95 18.31 -13.48
N ALA A 783 11.01 17.38 -12.52
CA ALA A 783 11.09 17.70 -11.10
C ALA A 783 12.42 18.37 -10.75
N VAL A 784 12.37 19.35 -9.86
CA VAL A 784 13.55 20.01 -9.27
C VAL A 784 13.49 19.86 -7.76
N HIS A 785 14.57 19.38 -7.17
CA HIS A 785 14.75 19.40 -5.73
C HIS A 785 15.40 20.72 -5.32
N VAL A 786 14.77 21.47 -4.42
CA VAL A 786 15.34 22.67 -3.81
C VAL A 786 15.83 22.28 -2.43
N ALA A 787 17.14 22.12 -2.30
CA ALA A 787 17.80 21.55 -1.12
C ALA A 787 18.66 22.60 -0.39
N PRO A 788 18.94 22.42 0.92
CA PRO A 788 19.84 23.30 1.64
C PRO A 788 21.24 23.36 0.99
N PRO A 789 21.92 24.52 0.95
CA PRO A 789 23.25 24.66 0.33
C PRO A 789 24.26 23.61 0.79
N ALA A 790 24.27 23.30 2.09
CA ALA A 790 25.19 22.31 2.67
C ALA A 790 24.99 20.89 2.11
N VAL A 791 23.76 20.51 1.74
CA VAL A 791 23.45 19.21 1.14
C VAL A 791 23.98 19.17 -0.30
N VAL A 792 23.72 20.21 -1.08
CA VAL A 792 24.22 20.33 -2.47
C VAL A 792 25.75 20.30 -2.48
N ASP A 793 26.38 21.05 -1.59
CA ASP A 793 27.83 21.12 -1.47
C ASP A 793 28.43 19.78 -1.03
N ALA A 794 27.78 19.02 -0.17
CA ALA A 794 28.27 17.71 0.25
C ALA A 794 28.19 16.65 -0.86
N GLU A 795 27.15 16.68 -1.68
CA GLU A 795 26.97 15.77 -2.83
C GLU A 795 27.98 16.06 -3.94
N GLU A 796 28.27 17.34 -4.23
CA GLU A 796 29.35 17.75 -5.14
C GLU A 796 30.75 17.26 -4.71
N TRP A 797 30.91 16.82 -3.45
CA TRP A 797 32.16 16.31 -2.91
C TRP A 797 32.31 14.79 -2.92
N LYS A 798 31.26 14.04 -3.29
CA LYS A 798 31.26 12.56 -3.31
C LYS A 798 32.26 11.92 -4.27
N ASP A 799 32.73 12.67 -5.25
CA ASP A 799 33.73 12.22 -6.24
C ASP A 799 35.11 12.87 -6.06
N GLN A 800 35.31 13.66 -5.00
CA GLN A 800 36.60 14.33 -4.79
C GLN A 800 37.64 13.41 -4.14
N PRO A 801 38.93 13.52 -4.54
CA PRO A 801 40.00 12.75 -3.93
C PRO A 801 40.22 13.15 -2.46
N PRO A 802 40.90 12.30 -1.66
CA PRO A 802 41.21 12.63 -0.28
C PRO A 802 41.91 14.00 -0.17
N PRO A 803 41.43 14.91 0.67
CA PRO A 803 41.98 16.24 0.82
C PRO A 803 43.46 16.21 1.24
N LYS A 804 44.26 17.11 0.66
CA LYS A 804 45.66 17.35 1.03
C LYS A 804 45.71 18.36 2.17
N GLY A 805 46.48 18.08 3.23
CA GLY A 805 46.62 19.00 4.36
C GLY A 805 47.22 18.35 5.61
N ARG A 806 47.43 19.17 6.65
CA ARG A 806 47.99 18.73 7.95
C ARG A 806 46.93 18.20 8.95
N GLY A 807 45.64 18.25 8.60
CA GLY A 807 44.55 17.78 9.45
C GLY A 807 44.32 16.26 9.43
N LEU A 808 43.44 15.78 10.31
CA LEU A 808 43.11 14.36 10.46
C LEU A 808 42.19 13.93 9.31
N ARG A 809 42.65 12.99 8.48
CA ARG A 809 41.87 12.45 7.36
C ARG A 809 40.81 11.47 7.85
N ILE A 810 39.54 11.81 7.66
CA ILE A 810 38.40 11.03 8.14
C ILE A 810 37.65 10.46 6.95
N GLY A 811 37.64 9.14 6.81
CA GLY A 811 36.85 8.48 5.76
C GLY A 811 35.39 8.39 6.18
N ILE A 812 34.45 8.76 5.32
CA ILE A 812 33.02 8.61 5.54
C ILE A 812 32.48 7.67 4.48
N TRP A 813 31.82 6.58 4.89
CA TRP A 813 31.24 5.63 3.96
C TRP A 813 30.16 6.32 3.12
N GLN A 814 30.33 6.38 1.79
CA GLN A 814 29.53 7.25 0.91
C GLN A 814 28.05 6.84 0.83
N ASN A 815 27.77 5.54 0.81
CA ASN A 815 26.44 4.98 0.59
C ASN A 815 25.72 4.66 1.92
N GLY A 816 25.81 5.54 2.91
CA GLY A 816 25.09 5.44 4.18
C GLY A 816 23.95 6.46 4.29
N PHE A 817 22.91 6.16 5.07
CA PHE A 817 21.97 7.15 5.56
C PHE A 817 22.66 8.00 6.63
N GLY A 818 22.59 9.32 6.47
CA GLY A 818 23.29 10.30 7.32
C GLY A 818 24.73 10.60 6.93
N SER A 819 25.25 9.97 5.88
CA SER A 819 26.62 10.22 5.40
C SER A 819 26.87 11.68 5.04
N THR A 820 25.89 12.32 4.39
CA THR A 820 25.98 13.74 4.01
C THR A 820 25.92 14.64 5.23
N GLY A 821 25.00 14.35 6.17
CA GLY A 821 24.90 15.08 7.44
C GLY A 821 26.19 15.04 8.28
N VAL A 822 26.78 13.86 8.43
CA VAL A 822 28.06 13.68 9.13
C VAL A 822 29.20 14.40 8.41
N PHE A 823 29.26 14.34 7.07
CA PHE A 823 30.28 15.05 6.29
C PHE A 823 30.24 16.55 6.55
N VAL A 824 29.04 17.15 6.48
CA VAL A 824 28.82 18.58 6.74
C VAL A 824 29.28 18.95 8.16
N ALA A 825 28.90 18.17 9.16
CA ALA A 825 29.27 18.43 10.56
C ALA A 825 30.78 18.43 10.78
N LEU A 826 31.49 17.44 10.22
CA LEU A 826 32.94 17.32 10.39
C LEU A 826 33.72 18.37 9.61
N ARG A 827 33.21 18.83 8.47
CA ARG A 827 33.90 19.80 7.60
C ARG A 827 34.01 21.20 8.20
N ARG A 828 33.15 21.53 9.17
CA ARG A 828 33.22 22.81 9.91
C ARG A 828 34.47 22.89 10.81
N GLU A 829 35.05 21.74 11.14
CA GLU A 829 36.23 21.64 12.00
C GLU A 829 37.51 21.78 11.17
N ARG A 830 38.31 22.82 11.44
CA ARG A 830 39.53 23.10 10.64
C ARG A 830 40.59 22.01 10.71
N ASP A 831 40.61 21.23 11.79
CA ASP A 831 41.55 20.14 12.05
C ASP A 831 41.10 18.79 11.46
N LEU A 832 39.85 18.68 11.01
CA LEU A 832 39.30 17.46 10.43
C LEU A 832 39.18 17.61 8.91
N LEU A 833 39.63 16.58 8.20
CA LEU A 833 39.62 16.52 6.74
C LEU A 833 38.72 15.36 6.31
N PRO A 834 37.38 15.51 6.34
CA PRO A 834 36.46 14.47 5.93
C PRO A 834 36.48 14.27 4.41
N PHE A 835 36.36 13.03 3.97
CA PHE A 835 36.20 12.65 2.55
C PHE A 835 35.45 11.34 2.43
N TYR A 836 34.80 11.14 1.29
CA TYR A 836 34.01 9.94 1.06
C TYR A 836 34.89 8.76 0.65
N ILE A 837 34.53 7.58 1.14
CA ILE A 837 35.11 6.29 0.76
C ILE A 837 34.01 5.34 0.29
N ARG A 838 34.33 4.46 -0.67
CA ARG A 838 33.40 3.49 -1.27
C ARG A 838 33.69 2.05 -0.89
N ASP A 839 34.90 1.81 -0.39
CA ASP A 839 35.42 0.48 -0.13
C ASP A 839 36.31 0.48 1.12
N ALA A 840 36.64 -0.72 1.58
CA ALA A 840 37.61 -0.98 2.63
C ALA A 840 38.92 -1.55 2.04
N ASP A 841 39.33 -1.12 0.85
CA ASP A 841 40.56 -1.59 0.25
C ASP A 841 41.79 -1.07 1.01
N PRO A 842 42.91 -1.82 1.05
CA PRO A 842 44.10 -1.42 1.81
C PRO A 842 44.62 -0.02 1.46
N LYS A 843 44.51 0.40 0.20
CA LYS A 843 44.89 1.74 -0.26
C LYS A 843 44.00 2.81 0.39
N THR A 844 42.68 2.63 0.37
CA THR A 844 41.69 3.51 1.00
C THR A 844 41.89 3.59 2.51
N LEU A 845 42.03 2.43 3.16
CA LEU A 845 42.25 2.34 4.61
C LEU A 845 43.56 3.01 5.05
N SER A 846 44.62 2.97 4.22
CA SER A 846 45.90 3.63 4.53
C SER A 846 45.82 5.16 4.54
N GLN A 847 44.80 5.72 3.89
CA GLN A 847 44.59 7.18 3.82
C GLN A 847 43.78 7.70 5.01
N CYS A 848 43.04 6.81 5.68
CA CYS A 848 42.14 7.16 6.77
C CYS A 848 42.83 7.09 8.13
N ARG A 849 42.47 8.03 9.01
CA ARG A 849 42.85 8.01 10.42
C ARG A 849 41.75 7.43 11.29
N ALA A 850 40.52 7.82 11.01
CA ALA A 850 39.31 7.19 11.47
C ALA A 850 38.34 7.04 10.29
N ILE A 851 37.40 6.10 10.41
CA ILE A 851 36.32 5.90 9.45
C ILE A 851 34.98 6.02 10.18
N VAL A 852 34.03 6.70 9.57
CA VAL A 852 32.62 6.69 9.97
C VAL A 852 31.85 5.83 8.97
N ILE A 853 31.15 4.82 9.45
CA ILE A 853 30.22 4.00 8.67
C ILE A 853 28.82 4.28 9.21
N PRO A 854 28.06 5.16 8.52
CA PRO A 854 26.66 5.34 8.82
C PRO A 854 25.84 4.11 8.42
N GLN A 855 24.57 4.09 8.79
CA GLN A 855 23.63 3.03 8.40
C GLN A 855 23.69 2.79 6.88
N PRO A 856 24.15 1.62 6.39
CA PRO A 856 24.31 1.38 4.96
C PRO A 856 22.96 1.38 4.22
N LYS A 857 22.86 2.10 3.09
CA LYS A 857 21.69 2.03 2.19
C LYS A 857 21.61 0.69 1.45
N ARG A 858 22.77 0.05 1.28
CA ARG A 858 22.97 -1.25 0.63
C ARG A 858 23.85 -2.10 1.54
N PRO A 859 23.28 -2.84 2.50
CA PRO A 859 24.03 -3.75 3.36
C PRO A 859 24.87 -4.75 2.56
N GLU A 860 24.44 -5.10 1.34
CA GLU A 860 25.17 -5.94 0.39
C GLU A 860 26.50 -5.37 -0.10
N ASP A 861 26.68 -4.04 -0.10
CA ASP A 861 27.96 -3.39 -0.44
C ASP A 861 29.04 -3.67 0.64
N PHE A 862 28.63 -4.18 1.80
CA PHE A 862 29.49 -4.43 2.95
C PHE A 862 29.77 -5.94 3.12
N THR A 863 30.64 -6.46 2.26
CA THR A 863 30.95 -7.90 2.19
C THR A 863 31.63 -8.42 3.47
N ALA A 864 31.55 -9.74 3.70
CA ALA A 864 32.30 -10.39 4.78
C ALA A 864 33.81 -10.12 4.70
N GLU A 865 34.33 -9.93 3.49
CA GLU A 865 35.74 -9.59 3.25
C GLU A 865 36.06 -8.15 3.66
N ALA A 866 35.21 -7.18 3.32
CA ALA A 866 35.34 -5.79 3.75
C ALA A 866 35.27 -5.67 5.29
N ALA A 867 34.33 -6.39 5.91
CA ALA A 867 34.20 -6.49 7.35
C ALA A 867 35.48 -7.00 8.02
N GLU A 868 36.07 -8.06 7.48
CA GLU A 868 37.33 -8.63 7.99
C GLU A 868 38.52 -7.68 7.84
N ARG A 869 38.61 -6.97 6.71
CA ARG A 869 39.65 -5.95 6.49
C ARG A 869 39.54 -4.81 7.49
N LEU A 870 38.33 -4.33 7.77
CA LEU A 870 38.09 -3.28 8.76
C LEU A 870 38.47 -3.74 10.17
N ARG A 871 38.11 -4.96 10.58
CA ARG A 871 38.54 -5.52 11.87
C ARG A 871 40.06 -5.55 12.02
N LYS A 872 40.76 -6.05 11.00
CA LYS A 872 42.24 -6.10 10.97
C LYS A 872 42.86 -4.72 11.00
N TRP A 873 42.30 -3.76 10.29
CA TRP A 873 42.76 -2.39 10.27
C TRP A 873 42.59 -1.69 11.63
N VAL A 874 41.43 -1.85 12.28
CA VAL A 874 41.20 -1.38 13.65
C VAL A 874 42.21 -2.01 14.61
N ALA A 875 42.39 -3.33 14.59
CA ALA A 875 43.33 -4.02 15.48
C ALA A 875 44.78 -3.48 15.37
N ARG A 876 45.15 -2.93 14.20
CA ARG A 876 46.47 -2.32 13.91
C ARG A 876 46.56 -0.82 14.25
N GLY A 877 45.51 -0.22 14.81
CA GLY A 877 45.51 1.19 15.23
C GLY A 877 44.61 2.11 14.41
N GLY A 878 43.68 1.56 13.63
CA GLY A 878 42.59 2.30 13.01
C GLY A 878 41.48 2.65 14.00
N GLY A 879 40.75 3.74 13.73
CA GLY A 879 39.57 4.14 14.50
C GLY A 879 38.28 3.98 13.69
N LEU A 880 37.23 3.42 14.29
CA LEU A 880 35.96 3.18 13.58
C LEU A 880 34.75 3.67 14.38
N LEU A 881 33.87 4.45 13.75
CA LEU A 881 32.56 4.84 14.25
C LEU A 881 31.47 4.15 13.43
N LEU A 882 30.60 3.39 14.08
CA LEU A 882 29.44 2.72 13.49
C LEU A 882 28.18 3.41 13.98
N THR A 883 27.25 3.76 13.08
CA THR A 883 25.96 4.37 13.48
C THR A 883 24.77 3.49 13.10
N HIS A 884 23.75 3.49 13.97
CA HIS A 884 22.48 2.78 13.81
C HIS A 884 22.66 1.35 13.29
N ASP A 885 22.01 0.91 12.19
CA ASP A 885 22.10 -0.49 11.75
C ASP A 885 23.54 -0.99 11.51
N ALA A 886 24.51 -0.10 11.24
CA ALA A 886 25.93 -0.46 11.13
C ALA A 886 26.50 -1.07 12.43
N CYS A 887 25.84 -0.88 13.57
CA CYS A 887 26.16 -1.54 14.84
C CYS A 887 25.86 -3.06 14.85
N GLY A 888 25.32 -3.60 13.76
CA GLY A 888 25.00 -5.02 13.59
C GLY A 888 23.52 -5.34 13.76
N TYR A 889 22.64 -4.53 13.16
CA TYR A 889 21.19 -4.71 13.18
C TYR A 889 20.65 -5.03 11.78
N ARG A 890 19.48 -5.69 11.74
CA ARG A 890 18.81 -6.13 10.50
C ARG A 890 19.75 -6.94 9.58
N GLN A 891 20.01 -6.44 8.38
CA GLN A 891 20.82 -7.11 7.36
C GLN A 891 22.30 -6.74 7.45
N CYS A 892 22.70 -5.81 8.34
CA CYS A 892 24.08 -5.40 8.50
C CYS A 892 24.86 -6.39 9.37
N PRO A 893 26.08 -6.80 8.98
CA PRO A 893 26.87 -7.73 9.77
C PRO A 893 27.38 -7.08 11.06
N SER A 894 27.38 -7.83 12.15
CA SER A 894 27.99 -7.39 13.40
C SER A 894 29.52 -7.47 13.31
N LEU A 895 30.16 -6.32 13.10
CA LEU A 895 31.62 -6.21 13.00
C LEU A 895 32.34 -6.58 14.29
N PHE A 896 31.80 -6.16 15.42
CA PHE A 896 32.40 -6.34 16.74
C PHE A 896 31.41 -6.95 17.72
N GLY A 897 30.76 -8.06 17.33
CA GLY A 897 29.74 -8.74 18.14
C GLY A 897 30.20 -9.23 19.51
N GLY A 898 31.52 -9.29 19.76
CA GLY A 898 32.10 -9.55 21.08
C GLY A 898 32.12 -8.32 22.01
N LEU A 899 31.89 -7.11 21.50
CA LEU A 899 31.78 -5.89 22.29
C LEU A 899 30.34 -5.60 22.68
N TRP A 900 29.41 -5.73 21.73
CA TRP A 900 27.97 -5.53 21.95
C TRP A 900 27.11 -6.31 20.96
N GLN A 901 25.83 -6.43 21.27
CA GLN A 901 24.77 -6.82 20.36
C GLN A 901 23.62 -5.82 20.42
N VAL A 902 22.83 -5.71 19.35
CA VAL A 902 21.65 -4.84 19.35
C VAL A 902 20.48 -5.57 20.00
N ALA A 903 19.97 -5.02 21.10
CA ALA A 903 18.83 -5.58 21.86
C ALA A 903 17.47 -5.22 21.23
N GLY A 904 17.40 -4.13 20.48
CA GLY A 904 16.19 -3.65 19.82
C GLY A 904 16.27 -2.15 19.52
N SER A 905 15.18 -1.59 18.99
CA SER A 905 15.04 -0.16 18.70
C SER A 905 14.08 0.50 19.69
N SER A 906 14.31 1.78 19.99
CA SER A 906 13.45 2.62 20.83
C SER A 906 12.99 3.85 20.08
N ARG A 907 11.70 4.19 20.21
CA ARG A 907 11.18 5.49 19.74
C ARG A 907 11.30 6.60 20.79
N GLU A 908 11.85 6.29 21.96
CA GLU A 908 12.29 7.32 22.90
C GLU A 908 13.43 8.12 22.27
N ARG A 909 13.35 9.44 22.36
CA ARG A 909 14.29 10.36 21.72
C ARG A 909 15.19 11.07 22.71
N THR A 910 14.85 10.99 23.99
CA THR A 910 15.64 11.53 25.08
C THR A 910 16.75 10.56 25.46
N VAL A 911 17.99 11.04 25.45
CA VAL A 911 19.17 10.29 25.91
C VAL A 911 20.03 11.17 26.82
N GLU A 912 20.83 10.56 27.68
CA GLU A 912 21.70 11.29 28.61
C GLU A 912 23.13 10.77 28.59
N VAL A 913 24.06 11.61 29.01
CA VAL A 913 25.47 11.24 29.17
C VAL A 913 25.59 10.29 30.36
N ALA A 914 25.97 9.04 30.11
CA ALA A 914 26.04 8.02 31.15
C ALA A 914 27.18 8.28 32.15
N GLN A 915 28.32 8.74 31.65
CA GLN A 915 29.50 9.08 32.45
C GLN A 915 30.41 10.05 31.68
N PRO A 916 31.26 10.83 32.39
CA PRO A 916 32.27 11.67 31.75
C PRO A 916 33.17 10.84 30.83
N HIS A 917 33.23 11.21 29.55
CA HIS A 917 34.06 10.55 28.56
C HIS A 917 34.57 11.59 27.55
N PRO A 918 35.75 11.42 26.92
CA PRO A 918 36.21 12.35 25.87
C PRO A 918 35.20 12.58 24.73
N LEU A 919 34.30 11.62 24.50
CA LEU A 919 33.24 11.73 23.48
C LEU A 919 32.16 12.76 23.86
N THR A 920 31.94 13.01 25.14
CA THR A 920 30.86 13.89 25.64
C THR A 920 31.38 15.27 26.02
N GLN A 921 32.64 15.61 25.67
CA GLN A 921 33.21 16.93 25.94
C GLN A 921 32.38 18.05 25.30
N GLY A 922 31.91 18.99 26.11
CA GLY A 922 31.07 20.10 25.67
C GLY A 922 29.58 19.74 25.51
N ILE A 923 29.17 18.54 25.93
CA ILE A 923 27.77 18.16 26.17
C ILE A 923 27.54 18.27 27.67
N ASP A 924 26.49 18.97 28.08
CA ASP A 924 26.14 19.08 29.50
C ASP A 924 25.64 17.73 30.02
N ALA A 925 26.40 17.10 30.92
CA ALA A 925 26.06 15.79 31.46
C ALA A 925 24.85 15.83 32.42
N ALA A 926 24.46 17.02 32.90
CA ALA A 926 23.31 17.19 33.78
C ALA A 926 21.98 17.30 33.01
N ILE A 927 22.01 17.45 31.68
CA ILE A 927 20.84 17.73 30.86
C ILE A 927 20.69 16.63 29.80
N PRO A 928 19.65 15.78 29.89
CA PRO A 928 19.28 14.88 28.79
C PRO A 928 18.99 15.68 27.52
N PHE A 929 19.38 15.15 26.36
CA PHE A 929 19.15 15.79 25.07
C PHE A 929 18.30 14.90 24.15
N GLU A 930 17.54 15.55 23.28
CA GLU A 930 16.85 14.84 22.20
C GLU A 930 17.76 14.65 20.99
N HIS A 931 17.84 13.42 20.48
CA HIS A 931 18.48 13.14 19.19
C HIS A 931 17.51 13.37 18.00
N SER A 932 18.07 13.60 16.81
CA SER A 932 17.32 14.14 15.67
C SER A 932 16.41 13.11 14.99
N TYR A 933 16.79 11.83 14.99
CA TYR A 933 16.06 10.76 14.30
C TYR A 933 14.85 10.27 15.12
N TYR A 934 13.93 9.53 14.49
CA TYR A 934 12.70 9.09 15.16
C TYR A 934 12.90 7.88 16.09
N ASP A 935 14.00 7.15 15.95
CA ASP A 935 14.36 6.03 16.82
C ASP A 935 15.88 5.95 17.09
N HIS A 936 16.27 5.08 18.02
CA HIS A 936 17.66 4.70 18.23
C HIS A 936 17.78 3.22 18.60
N LEU A 937 18.96 2.64 18.46
CA LEU A 937 19.23 1.25 18.84
C LEU A 937 19.77 1.15 20.27
N LYS A 938 19.29 0.13 21.00
CA LYS A 938 19.74 -0.25 22.33
C LYS A 938 20.87 -1.26 22.20
N LEU A 939 22.03 -0.95 22.77
CA LEU A 939 23.23 -1.78 22.74
C LEU A 939 23.35 -2.61 24.04
N ASP A 940 23.30 -3.93 23.91
CA ASP A 940 23.57 -4.88 24.97
C ASP A 940 25.07 -5.21 24.98
N LEU A 941 25.78 -4.74 26.00
CA LEU A 941 27.24 -4.83 26.09
C LEU A 941 27.68 -6.24 26.47
N ARG A 942 28.64 -6.80 25.73
CA ARG A 942 29.15 -8.17 25.90
C ARG A 942 30.54 -8.25 26.53
N ALA A 943 31.20 -7.11 26.73
CA ALA A 943 32.53 -7.05 27.31
C ALA A 943 32.64 -5.94 28.39
N PRO A 944 33.23 -6.23 29.58
CA PRO A 944 33.39 -5.24 30.65
C PRO A 944 34.26 -4.03 30.29
N ALA A 945 35.12 -4.18 29.27
CA ALA A 945 36.03 -3.13 28.80
C ALA A 945 35.34 -2.08 27.88
N VAL A 946 34.03 -2.20 27.65
CA VAL A 946 33.26 -1.28 26.82
C VAL A 946 32.68 -0.18 27.71
N ALA A 947 33.08 1.07 27.46
CA ALA A 947 32.54 2.23 28.15
C ALA A 947 31.17 2.60 27.58
N VAL A 948 30.16 2.71 28.45
CA VAL A 948 28.90 3.38 28.12
C VAL A 948 29.17 4.88 28.07
N VAL A 949 28.74 5.55 27.00
CA VAL A 949 28.97 6.98 26.75
C VAL A 949 27.66 7.75 26.85
N VAL A 950 26.61 7.21 26.22
CA VAL A 950 25.25 7.75 26.23
C VAL A 950 24.28 6.59 26.47
N CYS A 951 23.24 6.79 27.27
CA CYS A 951 22.19 5.81 27.55
C CYS A 951 20.79 6.45 27.49
N GLU A 952 19.75 5.61 27.46
CA GLU A 952 18.40 6.07 27.81
C GLU A 952 18.38 6.46 29.32
N PRO A 953 17.56 7.44 29.73
CA PRO A 953 17.37 7.75 31.15
C PRO A 953 16.96 6.49 31.92
N THR A 954 17.79 6.04 32.87
CA THR A 954 17.62 4.76 33.62
C THR A 954 17.58 3.48 32.77
N GLY A 955 18.04 3.54 31.52
CA GLY A 955 17.91 2.46 30.53
C GLY A 955 19.23 1.98 29.91
N PRO A 956 19.16 1.20 28.81
CA PRO A 956 20.33 0.57 28.18
C PRO A 956 21.25 1.58 27.48
N ALA A 957 22.47 1.12 27.19
CA ALA A 957 23.45 1.88 26.44
C ALA A 957 22.95 2.19 25.02
N VAL A 958 23.17 3.42 24.57
CA VAL A 958 22.88 3.88 23.21
C VAL A 958 24.17 4.14 22.46
N VAL A 959 25.18 4.71 23.12
CA VAL A 959 26.51 4.92 22.55
C VAL A 959 27.55 4.26 23.43
N ALA A 960 28.40 3.44 22.83
CA ALA A 960 29.40 2.64 23.50
C ALA A 960 30.77 2.79 22.83
N ALA A 961 31.85 2.81 23.62
CA ALA A 961 33.22 2.99 23.12
C ALA A 961 34.16 1.93 23.70
N ALA A 962 35.06 1.40 22.87
CA ALA A 962 36.01 0.36 23.29
C ALA A 962 37.36 0.47 22.58
N LYS A 963 38.41 -0.05 23.20
CA LYS A 963 39.71 -0.30 22.56
C LYS A 963 39.74 -1.70 21.97
N VAL A 964 40.28 -1.85 20.76
CA VAL A 964 40.43 -3.14 20.08
C VAL A 964 41.83 -3.24 19.50
N GLY A 965 42.66 -4.12 20.06
CA GLY A 965 44.09 -4.17 19.73
C GLY A 965 44.76 -2.83 20.01
N ARG A 966 45.39 -2.23 18.98
CA ARG A 966 45.97 -0.89 19.05
C ARG A 966 44.99 0.23 18.65
N GLY A 967 43.79 -0.13 18.19
CA GLY A 967 42.78 0.82 17.70
C GLY A 967 41.60 0.99 18.64
N LYS A 968 40.56 1.65 18.12
CA LYS A 968 39.38 2.05 18.89
C LYS A 968 38.12 1.91 18.03
N VAL A 969 37.00 1.57 18.68
CA VAL A 969 35.69 1.47 18.03
C VAL A 969 34.65 2.20 18.88
N VAL A 970 33.75 2.92 18.21
CA VAL A 970 32.54 3.50 18.80
C VAL A 970 31.34 2.92 18.08
N GLY A 971 30.41 2.34 18.83
CA GLY A 971 29.08 1.96 18.35
C GLY A 971 28.06 2.99 18.83
N SER A 972 27.33 3.60 17.91
CA SER A 972 26.29 4.58 18.20
C SER A 972 24.95 4.06 17.68
N GLY A 973 24.02 3.76 18.57
CA GLY A 973 22.65 3.42 18.21
C GLY A 973 21.87 4.59 17.59
N LEU A 974 22.39 5.81 17.68
CA LEU A 974 21.83 7.01 17.03
C LEU A 974 22.08 6.99 15.52
N ALA A 975 21.11 7.44 14.73
CA ALA A 975 21.27 7.70 13.30
C ALA A 975 21.85 9.11 13.06
N LEU A 976 23.13 9.30 13.37
CA LEU A 976 23.82 10.59 13.26
C LEU A 976 23.73 11.14 11.83
N GLY A 977 23.32 12.41 11.70
CA GLY A 977 23.20 13.09 10.40
C GLY A 977 21.90 12.81 9.66
N ARG A 978 20.85 12.34 10.35
CA ARG A 978 19.55 12.01 9.76
C ARG A 978 18.40 12.68 10.51
N ALA A 979 17.43 13.22 9.77
CA ALA A 979 16.20 13.82 10.30
C ALA A 979 15.05 12.80 10.38
N ARG A 980 13.96 13.20 11.04
CA ARG A 980 12.79 12.33 11.29
C ARG A 980 12.06 11.87 10.04
N ASP A 981 12.18 12.60 8.95
CA ASP A 981 11.60 12.34 7.64
C ASP A 981 12.49 11.44 6.76
N ASP A 982 13.46 10.77 7.37
CA ASP A 982 14.42 9.87 6.73
C ASP A 982 15.47 10.55 5.84
N GLU A 983 15.44 11.87 5.71
CA GLU A 983 16.40 12.65 4.93
C GLU A 983 17.73 12.87 5.68
N ASP A 984 18.81 13.00 4.92
CA ASP A 984 20.12 13.40 5.45
C ASP A 984 20.03 14.87 5.90
N ALA A 985 20.39 15.14 7.15
CA ALA A 985 20.33 16.47 7.75
C ALA A 985 21.55 16.72 8.62
N GLU A 986 21.83 17.98 8.94
CA GLU A 986 22.89 18.27 9.89
C GLU A 986 22.53 17.71 11.28
N PRO A 987 23.45 17.01 11.98
CA PRO A 987 23.21 16.55 13.34
C PRO A 987 22.87 17.73 14.27
N GLY A 988 21.94 17.53 15.22
CA GLY A 988 21.66 18.51 16.26
C GLY A 988 22.90 18.85 17.11
N PRO A 989 22.90 19.94 17.90
CA PRO A 989 24.12 20.43 18.57
C PRO A 989 24.88 19.39 19.40
N ALA A 990 24.16 18.56 20.18
CA ALA A 990 24.75 17.49 20.99
C ALA A 990 25.26 16.32 20.13
N GLU A 991 24.52 15.93 19.08
CA GLU A 991 24.95 14.88 18.14
C GLU A 991 26.16 15.32 17.32
N ALA A 992 26.22 16.58 16.90
CA ALA A 992 27.38 17.17 16.23
C ALA A 992 28.60 17.17 17.15
N ALA A 993 28.42 17.48 18.44
CA ALA A 993 29.45 17.38 19.47
C ALA A 993 29.96 15.96 19.65
N LEU A 994 29.03 15.01 19.80
CA LEU A 994 29.35 13.60 19.92
C LEU A 994 30.13 13.09 18.70
N THR A 995 29.69 13.46 17.50
CA THR A 995 30.29 13.05 16.22
C THR A 995 31.74 13.56 16.10
N ARG A 996 31.98 14.87 16.28
CA ARG A 996 33.33 15.45 16.18
C ARG A 996 34.27 14.89 17.26
N ASN A 997 33.77 14.72 18.48
CA ASN A 997 34.57 14.20 19.60
C ASN A 997 34.90 12.71 19.41
N ALA A 998 33.94 11.91 18.95
CA ALA A 998 34.16 10.50 18.64
C ALA A 998 35.26 10.34 17.60
N VAL A 999 35.19 11.09 16.50
CA VAL A 999 36.19 11.02 15.43
C VAL A 999 37.58 11.47 15.91
N ARG A 1000 37.68 12.53 16.71
CA ARG A 1000 38.95 12.97 17.33
C ARG A 1000 39.52 11.89 18.26
N TRP A 1001 38.68 11.31 19.13
CA TRP A 1001 39.11 10.26 20.05
C TRP A 1001 39.56 8.99 19.31
N LEU A 1002 38.86 8.60 18.24
CA LEU A 1002 39.21 7.50 17.36
C LEU A 1002 40.54 7.72 16.63
N ALA A 1003 40.81 8.96 16.21
CA ALA A 1003 42.01 9.34 15.48
C ALA A 1003 43.25 9.56 16.38
N ALA A 1004 43.05 9.84 17.67
CA ALA A 1004 44.10 10.06 18.66
C ALA A 1004 44.92 8.79 18.91
N ARG A 1005 46.26 8.91 18.82
CA ARG A 1005 47.22 7.81 18.96
C ARG A 1005 47.76 7.73 20.38
#